data_AF-A0A9E1IK49-F1
#
_entry.id   AF-A0A9E1IK49-F1
#
_cell.length_a   1.000
_cell.length_b   1.000
_cell.length_c   1.000
_cell.angle_alpha   90.00
_cell.angle_beta   90.00
_cell.angle_gamma   90.00
#
_symmetry.space_group_name_H-M   'P 1'
#
loop_
_entity.id
_entity.type
_entity.pdbx_description
1 polymer ?
#
loop_
_entity_poly.entity_id
_entity_poly.type
_entity_poly.pdbx_seq_one_letter_code
_entity_poly.pdbx_strand_id
1 'polypeptide(L)'
;MAFPLFSIGARGWRAKALVWGMGCLAIFFAVWAKGDWMKGYRWFSLAMVPGSVMFAVGVCEIANWVQRRFNSKTNGVWTVPGWMTMSLLGILIVPPNVQHTSWFLERKETGPFSVKRRVTYMQWVANKVHLDERPVVWDVDQGAHLFWSGFWMMDMAGLVDVSVAQHKFEKEFMREYIFEEWKPHFAHVHGGWASNSRIPTHPEWKRDYFEIPGYPVGKTANHIGNFIRKDLFLVDQWDREQSDRVVDFEDGVRLEGFYIPSPQAARTRSFYVEVGFSSTQKRTKANDFRVLLLLANDKHSASWDLPMGYDWYCPHQWEDDKVFWGKYALDLPKHLVEGNYEIGFVVLGGDGQVLQPLATVELVESAEDEESNEGQAEKPGPIARLSPQVVVGGANEAKAFFAVGEVRFKQRFSVVSVDDNANLAREDRERAYESATANQCAQAEEWWFKARKHRPKNTKWLEEFKDGVEDTLAGCWARKAMAEPERQVEYLEKSRKWDHHNTIYRQAAKPAADGLYAKGLAARELQDWETAYRLFDDTLRVDPQRSWARRYAEEARDYRLGLDSESMEDMQSEREARMERMRERRKKMGEGVQRPDEPARRPGDPRRPPVRPGEARPGEPVRRPPPDQKRRPPPGWDKERPGEGEMPLERQMPPEREMPPERAPRKE
;
A
#
# COMPACT_ATOMS: atom_id res chain seq x y z
N MET A 1 21.71 -51.07 17.03
CA MET A 1 20.89 -50.03 17.68
C MET A 1 21.68 -48.73 17.64
N ALA A 2 21.11 -47.67 17.06
CA ALA A 2 21.82 -46.46 16.63
C ALA A 2 21.71 -45.28 17.62
N PHE A 3 21.47 -45.55 18.90
CA PHE A 3 21.54 -44.52 19.93
C PHE A 3 23.02 -44.31 20.29
N PRO A 4 23.54 -43.07 20.28
CA PRO A 4 24.97 -42.78 20.41
C PRO A 4 25.54 -43.33 21.72
N LEU A 5 24.73 -43.34 22.79
CA LEU A 5 25.08 -43.89 24.10
C LEU A 5 25.37 -45.41 24.07
N PHE A 6 24.72 -46.17 23.20
CA PHE A 6 24.98 -47.61 23.02
C PHE A 6 26.11 -47.90 22.03
N SER A 7 26.67 -46.86 21.40
CA SER A 7 27.75 -46.99 20.41
C SER A 7 29.10 -46.50 20.92
N ILE A 8 29.21 -46.11 22.19
CA ILE A 8 30.47 -45.71 22.82
C ILE A 8 31.48 -46.86 22.67
N GLY A 9 32.64 -46.57 22.08
CA GLY A 9 33.68 -47.56 21.77
C GLY A 9 33.61 -48.18 20.36
N ALA A 10 32.51 -48.01 19.62
CA ALA A 10 32.41 -48.47 18.23
C ALA A 10 33.20 -47.56 17.27
N ARG A 11 33.64 -48.08 16.12
CA ARG A 11 34.34 -47.27 15.10
C ARG A 11 33.47 -46.07 14.69
N GLY A 12 34.03 -44.87 14.78
CA GLY A 12 33.34 -43.62 14.43
C GLY A 12 32.34 -43.09 15.47
N TRP A 13 32.31 -43.63 16.69
CA TRP A 13 31.34 -43.21 17.73
C TRP A 13 31.37 -41.70 18.04
N ARG A 14 32.54 -41.06 18.00
CA ARG A 14 32.69 -39.60 18.22
C ARG A 14 31.94 -38.78 17.18
N ALA A 15 32.06 -39.16 15.90
CA ALA A 15 31.35 -38.49 14.82
C ALA A 15 29.83 -38.70 14.94
N LYS A 16 29.40 -39.93 15.25
CA LYS A 16 27.98 -40.24 15.49
C LYS A 16 27.41 -39.42 16.65
N ALA A 17 28.15 -39.28 17.75
CA ALA A 17 27.76 -38.47 18.90
C ALA A 17 27.67 -36.97 18.56
N LEU A 18 28.63 -36.43 17.80
CA LEU A 18 28.59 -35.04 17.34
C LEU A 18 27.36 -34.76 16.47
N VAL A 19 27.10 -35.61 15.48
CA VAL A 19 25.94 -35.47 14.58
C VAL A 19 24.63 -35.53 15.36
N TRP A 20 24.53 -36.44 16.34
CA TRP A 20 23.39 -36.49 17.26
C TRP A 20 23.25 -35.21 18.09
N GLY A 21 24.36 -34.70 18.63
CA GLY A 21 24.39 -33.43 19.36
C GLY A 21 23.89 -32.26 18.52
N MET A 22 24.31 -32.18 17.25
CA MET A 22 23.83 -31.17 16.30
C MET A 22 22.32 -31.31 16.03
N GLY A 23 21.82 -32.53 15.83
CA GLY A 23 20.39 -32.78 15.65
C GLY A 23 19.57 -32.39 16.88
N CYS A 24 20.01 -32.79 18.08
CA CYS A 24 19.38 -32.39 19.34
C CYS A 24 19.39 -30.88 19.54
N LEU A 25 20.50 -30.21 19.22
CA LEU A 25 20.62 -28.75 19.34
C LEU A 25 19.66 -28.04 18.38
N ALA A 26 19.54 -28.51 17.13
CA ALA A 26 18.60 -27.97 16.16
C ALA A 26 17.15 -28.11 16.62
N ILE A 27 16.77 -29.30 17.13
CA ILE A 27 15.42 -29.54 17.68
C ILE A 27 15.19 -28.70 18.93
N PHE A 28 16.16 -28.67 19.85
CA PHE A 28 16.09 -27.86 21.06
C PHE A 28 15.90 -26.39 20.73
N PHE A 29 16.67 -25.84 19.77
CA PHE A 29 16.52 -24.47 19.32
C PHE A 29 15.10 -24.21 18.77
N ALA A 30 14.59 -25.07 17.90
CA ALA A 30 13.24 -24.93 17.36
C ALA A 30 12.16 -24.95 18.46
N VAL A 31 12.29 -25.81 19.48
CA VAL A 31 11.35 -25.87 20.62
C VAL A 31 11.51 -24.66 21.55
N TRP A 32 12.75 -24.29 21.88
CA TRP A 32 13.08 -23.16 22.74
C TRP A 32 12.57 -21.85 22.15
N ALA A 33 12.68 -21.69 20.84
CA ALA A 33 12.13 -20.57 20.10
C ALA A 33 10.59 -20.64 19.91
N LYS A 34 9.91 -21.54 20.66
CA LYS A 34 8.46 -21.76 20.68
C LYS A 34 7.88 -22.33 19.39
N GLY A 35 8.63 -23.22 18.76
CA GLY A 35 8.26 -23.92 17.54
C GLY A 35 8.74 -23.21 16.28
N ASP A 36 8.62 -23.90 15.15
CA ASP A 36 8.90 -23.29 13.85
C ASP A 36 7.66 -22.55 13.36
N TRP A 37 7.68 -21.23 13.48
CA TRP A 37 6.53 -20.39 13.14
C TRP A 37 6.33 -20.24 11.62
N MET A 38 7.34 -20.60 10.82
CA MET A 38 7.25 -20.59 9.36
C MET A 38 6.79 -21.96 8.85
N LYS A 39 5.82 -21.98 7.94
CA LYS A 39 5.28 -23.22 7.32
C LYS A 39 6.34 -24.10 6.65
N GLY A 40 7.44 -23.51 6.20
CA GLY A 40 8.57 -24.20 5.59
C GLY A 40 9.50 -24.91 6.59
N TYR A 41 9.21 -24.87 7.89
CA TYR A 41 10.01 -25.51 8.93
C TYR A 41 11.50 -25.12 8.86
N ARG A 42 11.80 -23.82 8.76
CA ARG A 42 13.16 -23.32 8.48
C ARG A 42 14.14 -23.58 9.62
N TRP A 43 13.71 -23.50 10.87
CA TRP A 43 14.55 -23.85 12.02
C TRP A 43 14.73 -25.35 12.15
N PHE A 44 13.68 -26.13 11.87
CA PHE A 44 13.81 -27.59 11.83
C PHE A 44 14.64 -28.09 10.65
N SER A 45 14.77 -27.30 9.56
CA SER A 45 15.62 -27.65 8.43
C SER A 45 17.09 -27.84 8.83
N LEU A 46 17.54 -27.19 9.91
CA LEU A 46 18.87 -27.41 10.50
C LEU A 46 19.06 -28.84 11.02
N ALA A 47 17.98 -29.54 11.37
CA ALA A 47 18.01 -30.95 11.75
C ALA A 47 18.08 -31.90 10.52
N MET A 48 17.79 -31.42 9.30
CA MET A 48 17.82 -32.27 8.10
C MET A 48 19.24 -32.73 7.73
N VAL A 49 20.24 -31.87 7.90
CA VAL A 49 21.64 -32.21 7.62
C VAL A 49 22.15 -33.30 8.56
N PRO A 50 22.11 -33.16 9.91
CA PRO A 50 22.50 -34.25 10.80
C PRO A 50 21.57 -35.47 10.67
N GLY A 51 20.28 -35.25 10.41
CA GLY A 51 19.31 -36.31 10.14
C GLY A 51 19.67 -37.16 8.93
N SER A 52 20.10 -36.56 7.83
CA SER A 52 20.49 -37.28 6.61
C SER A 52 21.78 -38.10 6.81
N VAL A 53 22.74 -37.56 7.56
CA VAL A 53 23.96 -38.29 7.96
C VAL A 53 23.60 -39.48 8.86
N MET A 54 22.75 -39.28 9.86
CA MET A 54 22.30 -40.36 10.75
C MET A 54 21.50 -41.42 10.00
N PHE A 55 20.66 -41.01 9.04
CA PHE A 55 19.93 -41.93 8.17
C PHE A 55 20.89 -42.78 7.34
N ALA A 56 21.87 -42.17 6.66
CA ALA A 56 22.87 -42.88 5.87
C ALA A 56 23.68 -43.88 6.72
N VAL A 57 24.14 -43.45 7.90
CA VAL A 57 24.81 -44.34 8.86
C VAL A 57 23.89 -45.48 9.29
N GLY A 58 22.62 -45.19 9.60
CA GLY A 58 21.63 -46.19 9.97
C GLY A 58 21.40 -47.24 8.89
N VAL A 59 21.25 -46.81 7.63
CA VAL A 59 21.10 -47.70 6.46
C VAL A 59 22.34 -48.59 6.31
N CYS A 60 23.55 -48.04 6.42
CA CYS A 60 24.79 -48.80 6.37
C CYS A 60 24.89 -49.85 7.50
N GLU A 61 24.50 -49.49 8.73
CA GLU A 61 24.53 -50.40 9.88
C GLU A 61 23.51 -51.53 9.72
N ILE A 62 22.31 -51.24 9.19
CA ILE A 62 21.29 -52.26 8.88
C ILE A 62 21.78 -53.16 7.75
N ALA A 63 22.33 -52.62 6.67
CA ALA A 63 22.91 -53.40 5.58
C ALA A 63 24.06 -54.31 6.06
N ASN A 64 24.95 -53.79 6.92
CA ASN A 64 26.00 -54.58 7.57
C ASN A 64 25.44 -55.69 8.47
N TRP A 65 24.35 -55.42 9.17
CA TRP A 65 23.68 -56.42 10.01
C TRP A 65 23.04 -57.53 9.16
N VAL A 66 22.31 -57.17 8.10
CA VAL A 66 21.75 -58.14 7.14
C VAL A 66 22.87 -58.94 6.47
N GLN A 67 23.93 -58.29 6.00
CA GLN A 67 25.09 -58.95 5.41
C GLN A 67 25.67 -60.01 6.34
N ARG A 68 25.92 -59.67 7.61
CA ARG A 68 26.46 -60.62 8.60
C ARG A 68 25.53 -61.80 8.87
N ARG A 69 24.21 -61.59 8.75
CA ARG A 69 23.21 -62.65 8.96
C ARG A 69 23.16 -63.67 7.82
N PHE A 70 23.45 -63.24 6.58
CA PHE A 70 23.47 -64.09 5.38
C PHE A 70 24.86 -64.60 5.00
N ASN A 71 25.92 -63.86 5.29
CA ASN A 71 27.30 -64.23 5.00
C ASN A 71 28.25 -63.63 6.05
N SER A 72 28.54 -64.40 7.10
CA SER A 72 29.40 -63.97 8.21
C SER A 72 30.88 -63.87 7.85
N LYS A 73 31.32 -64.43 6.70
CA LYS A 73 32.74 -64.50 6.32
C LYS A 73 33.24 -63.25 5.59
N THR A 74 32.34 -62.40 5.11
CA THR A 74 32.74 -61.16 4.40
C THR A 74 32.98 -60.03 5.39
N ASN A 75 34.23 -59.82 5.77
CA ASN A 75 34.63 -58.68 6.60
C ASN A 75 34.68 -57.40 5.75
N GLY A 76 33.60 -56.63 5.77
CA GLY A 76 33.57 -55.24 5.27
C GLY A 76 33.24 -55.05 3.80
N VAL A 77 32.98 -56.12 3.04
CA VAL A 77 32.49 -56.04 1.65
C VAL A 77 31.03 -56.47 1.60
N TRP A 78 30.16 -55.60 1.11
CA TRP A 78 28.74 -55.93 0.91
C TRP A 78 28.59 -56.88 -0.28
N THR A 79 27.85 -57.98 -0.08
CA THR A 79 27.36 -58.82 -1.17
C THR A 79 25.91 -58.45 -1.48
N VAL A 80 25.23 -59.25 -2.32
CA VAL A 80 23.86 -58.99 -2.79
C VAL A 80 22.89 -58.61 -1.65
N PRO A 81 22.83 -59.28 -0.48
CA PRO A 81 21.90 -58.91 0.60
C PRO A 81 22.16 -57.52 1.20
N GLY A 82 23.41 -57.15 1.41
CA GLY A 82 23.79 -55.82 1.89
C GLY A 82 23.40 -54.72 0.91
N TRP A 83 23.77 -54.89 -0.37
CA TRP A 83 23.41 -53.95 -1.44
C TRP A 83 21.90 -53.84 -1.64
N MET A 84 21.16 -54.97 -1.66
CA MET A 84 19.69 -54.95 -1.76
C MET A 84 19.04 -54.22 -0.59
N THR A 85 19.52 -54.44 0.63
CA THR A 85 18.98 -53.76 1.82
C THR A 85 19.20 -52.25 1.73
N MET A 86 20.41 -51.83 1.35
CA MET A 86 20.72 -50.41 1.16
C MET A 86 19.82 -49.80 0.07
N SER A 87 19.71 -50.45 -1.09
CA SER A 87 18.88 -49.99 -2.20
C SER A 87 17.40 -49.91 -1.83
N LEU A 88 16.85 -50.91 -1.13
CA LEU A 88 15.45 -50.89 -0.68
C LEU A 88 15.18 -49.74 0.29
N LEU A 89 16.03 -49.56 1.31
CA LEU A 89 15.88 -48.46 2.26
C LEU A 89 16.09 -47.08 1.60
N GLY A 90 16.99 -46.98 0.63
CA GLY A 90 17.17 -45.79 -0.20
C GLY A 90 15.98 -45.51 -1.11
N ILE A 91 15.35 -46.52 -1.68
CA ILE A 91 14.13 -46.37 -2.50
C ILE A 91 12.95 -45.94 -1.63
N LEU A 92 12.83 -46.42 -0.39
CA LEU A 92 11.72 -46.09 0.51
C LEU A 92 11.65 -44.59 0.86
N ILE A 93 12.75 -43.85 0.78
CA ILE A 93 12.71 -42.39 0.99
C ILE A 93 12.28 -41.61 -0.27
N VAL A 94 12.27 -42.22 -1.45
CA VAL A 94 11.91 -41.54 -2.70
C VAL A 94 10.44 -41.10 -2.71
N PRO A 95 9.44 -41.97 -2.44
CA PRO A 95 8.03 -41.57 -2.48
C PRO A 95 7.66 -40.35 -1.62
N PRO A 96 8.04 -40.25 -0.32
CA PRO A 96 7.68 -39.08 0.48
C PRO A 96 8.38 -37.80 -0.01
N ASN A 97 9.61 -37.88 -0.53
CA ASN A 97 10.30 -36.73 -1.12
C ASN A 97 9.66 -36.30 -2.43
N VAL A 98 9.26 -37.25 -3.30
CA VAL A 98 8.53 -36.97 -4.55
C VAL A 98 7.16 -36.36 -4.23
N GLN A 99 6.43 -36.92 -3.26
CA GLN A 99 5.13 -36.40 -2.83
C GLN A 99 5.26 -34.99 -2.26
N HIS A 100 6.25 -34.75 -1.38
CA HIS A 100 6.50 -33.42 -0.83
C HIS A 100 6.91 -32.41 -1.90
N THR A 101 7.77 -32.82 -2.84
CA THR A 101 8.17 -31.99 -3.99
C THR A 101 6.97 -31.67 -4.88
N SER A 102 6.13 -32.65 -5.22
CA SER A 102 4.89 -32.43 -5.98
C SER A 102 3.98 -31.45 -5.25
N TRP A 103 3.78 -31.66 -3.94
CA TRP A 103 2.97 -30.77 -3.11
C TRP A 103 3.50 -29.34 -3.09
N PHE A 104 4.82 -29.14 -2.99
CA PHE A 104 5.46 -27.83 -3.07
C PHE A 104 5.31 -27.20 -4.46
N LEU A 105 5.43 -27.99 -5.53
CA LEU A 105 5.24 -27.50 -6.91
C LEU A 105 3.79 -27.11 -7.20
N GLU A 106 2.82 -27.84 -6.63
CA GLU A 106 1.39 -27.56 -6.71
C GLU A 106 0.99 -26.36 -5.84
N ARG A 107 1.68 -26.16 -4.70
CA ARG A 107 1.41 -25.09 -3.73
C ARG A 107 2.65 -24.25 -3.49
N LYS A 108 3.14 -23.64 -4.57
CA LYS A 108 4.34 -22.80 -4.53
C LYS A 108 4.19 -21.76 -3.41
N GLU A 109 5.15 -21.73 -2.51
CA GLU A 109 5.27 -20.64 -1.55
C GLU A 109 5.52 -19.31 -2.27
N THR A 110 5.23 -18.20 -1.59
CA THR A 110 5.51 -16.87 -2.10
C THR A 110 7.02 -16.71 -2.33
N GLY A 111 7.43 -16.78 -3.60
CA GLY A 111 8.82 -16.57 -4.00
C GLY A 111 9.15 -15.09 -4.26
N PRO A 112 10.43 -14.70 -4.30
CA PRO A 112 10.85 -13.31 -4.56
C PRO A 112 10.30 -12.73 -5.87
N PHE A 113 10.11 -13.55 -6.90
CA PHE A 113 9.51 -13.10 -8.18
C PHE A 113 8.01 -12.85 -8.08
N SER A 114 7.30 -13.52 -7.17
CA SER A 114 5.89 -13.19 -6.89
C SER A 114 5.77 -11.81 -6.26
N VAL A 115 6.69 -11.49 -5.35
CA VAL A 115 6.80 -10.16 -4.73
C VAL A 115 7.25 -9.11 -5.74
N LYS A 116 8.17 -9.43 -6.66
CA LYS A 116 8.53 -8.54 -7.77
C LYS A 116 7.31 -8.05 -8.56
N ARG A 117 6.36 -8.95 -8.87
CA ARG A 117 5.12 -8.56 -9.56
C ARG A 117 4.30 -7.56 -8.75
N ARG A 118 4.25 -7.73 -7.43
CA ARG A 118 3.61 -6.79 -6.51
C ARG A 118 4.31 -5.42 -6.51
N VAL A 119 5.64 -5.42 -6.42
CA VAL A 119 6.46 -4.21 -6.50
C VAL A 119 6.21 -3.48 -7.82
N THR A 120 6.26 -4.19 -8.95
CA THR A 120 5.96 -3.62 -10.27
C THR A 120 4.54 -3.05 -10.32
N TYR A 121 3.57 -3.76 -9.74
CA TYR A 121 2.19 -3.30 -9.67
C TYR A 121 2.08 -2.01 -8.85
N MET A 122 2.62 -1.96 -7.64
CA MET A 122 2.60 -0.76 -6.78
C MET A 122 3.36 0.40 -7.43
N GLN A 123 4.49 0.16 -8.08
CA GLN A 123 5.22 1.18 -8.84
C GLN A 123 4.36 1.71 -10.00
N TRP A 124 3.64 0.83 -10.71
CA TRP A 124 2.70 1.25 -11.75
C TRP A 124 1.57 2.10 -11.18
N VAL A 125 1.00 1.74 -10.03
CA VAL A 125 -0.03 2.56 -9.34
C VAL A 125 0.55 3.92 -8.97
N ALA A 126 1.71 3.96 -8.31
CA ALA A 126 2.41 5.19 -7.94
C ALA A 126 2.68 6.11 -9.14
N ASN A 127 3.14 5.53 -10.25
CA ASN A 127 3.36 6.26 -11.50
C ASN A 127 2.04 6.75 -12.12
N LYS A 128 0.96 5.95 -12.03
CA LYS A 128 -0.35 6.30 -12.58
C LYS A 128 -1.01 7.45 -11.82
N VAL A 129 -0.85 7.50 -10.50
CA VAL A 129 -1.30 8.62 -9.65
C VAL A 129 -0.30 9.77 -9.58
N HIS A 130 0.83 9.67 -10.31
CA HIS A 130 1.92 10.65 -10.31
C HIS A 130 2.38 11.03 -8.91
N LEU A 131 2.63 10.03 -8.07
CA LEU A 131 3.22 10.24 -6.75
C LEU A 131 4.63 10.81 -6.94
N ASP A 132 4.83 12.06 -6.51
CA ASP A 132 6.09 12.78 -6.74
C ASP A 132 7.18 12.40 -5.73
N GLU A 133 6.78 11.83 -4.59
CA GLU A 133 7.64 11.33 -3.53
C GLU A 133 7.86 9.81 -3.57
N ARG A 134 8.83 9.34 -2.78
CA ARG A 134 9.13 7.92 -2.63
C ARG A 134 7.94 7.18 -1.98
N PRO A 135 7.38 6.12 -2.59
CA PRO A 135 6.27 5.37 -2.02
C PRO A 135 6.57 4.85 -0.61
N VAL A 136 5.60 4.98 0.30
CA VAL A 136 5.59 4.36 1.63
C VAL A 136 4.61 3.19 1.55
N VAL A 137 5.07 1.98 1.85
CA VAL A 137 4.32 0.74 1.63
C VAL A 137 4.27 -0.08 2.91
N TRP A 138 3.07 -0.49 3.32
CA TRP A 138 2.86 -1.41 4.43
C TRP A 138 2.56 -2.83 3.94
N ASP A 139 3.48 -3.76 4.19
CA ASP A 139 3.46 -5.13 3.63
C ASP A 139 4.17 -6.13 4.59
N VAL A 140 4.12 -7.43 4.30
CA VAL A 140 4.69 -8.57 5.04
C VAL A 140 5.92 -9.22 4.39
N ASP A 141 6.24 -8.88 3.12
CA ASP A 141 7.30 -9.52 2.32
C ASP A 141 8.54 -8.63 2.10
N GLN A 142 9.05 -8.03 3.18
CA GLN A 142 10.02 -6.94 3.16
C GLN A 142 11.32 -7.21 2.40
N GLY A 143 11.96 -8.35 2.63
CA GLY A 143 13.25 -8.66 2.01
C GLY A 143 13.20 -8.64 0.49
N ALA A 144 12.10 -9.12 -0.11
CA ALA A 144 11.93 -9.11 -1.55
C ALA A 144 11.50 -7.72 -2.06
N HIS A 145 10.74 -6.94 -1.30
CA HIS A 145 10.46 -5.54 -1.64
C HIS A 145 11.73 -4.69 -1.71
N LEU A 146 12.60 -4.79 -0.71
CA LEU A 146 13.86 -4.06 -0.64
C LEU A 146 14.84 -4.44 -1.77
N PHE A 147 14.73 -5.67 -2.30
CA PHE A 147 15.55 -6.11 -3.43
C PHE A 147 15.12 -5.48 -4.76
N TRP A 148 13.81 -5.24 -4.96
CA TRP A 148 13.25 -4.78 -6.24
C TRP A 148 12.82 -3.32 -6.26
N SER A 149 12.83 -2.63 -5.12
CA SER A 149 12.38 -1.24 -5.01
C SER A 149 13.20 -0.43 -4.03
N GLY A 150 13.26 0.87 -4.28
CA GLY A 150 13.58 1.85 -3.27
C GLY A 150 12.30 2.40 -2.65
N PHE A 151 11.42 1.58 -2.09
CA PHE A 151 10.27 2.08 -1.31
C PHE A 151 10.67 2.35 0.14
N TRP A 152 9.97 3.24 0.82
CA TRP A 152 9.93 3.24 2.28
C TRP A 152 8.97 2.15 2.69
N MET A 153 9.42 1.23 3.54
CA MET A 153 8.61 0.07 3.88
C MET A 153 8.30 0.05 5.37
N MET A 154 7.04 -0.27 5.68
CA MET A 154 6.58 -0.65 7.01
C MET A 154 6.34 -2.15 7.01
N ASP A 155 6.87 -2.85 8.02
CA ASP A 155 6.78 -4.31 8.11
C ASP A 155 5.65 -4.77 9.01
N MET A 156 4.54 -5.14 8.39
CA MET A 156 3.38 -5.70 9.09
C MET A 156 3.68 -7.01 9.82
N ALA A 157 4.68 -7.77 9.37
CA ALA A 157 5.06 -9.01 10.02
C ALA A 157 5.99 -8.79 11.24
N GLY A 158 6.50 -7.57 11.44
CA GLY A 158 7.41 -7.24 12.55
C GLY A 158 8.75 -7.98 12.46
N LEU A 159 9.22 -8.33 11.27
CA LEU A 159 10.54 -8.98 11.07
C LEU A 159 11.68 -7.97 11.06
N VAL A 160 11.45 -6.78 10.49
CA VAL A 160 12.43 -5.67 10.41
C VAL A 160 11.90 -4.36 10.98
N ASP A 161 10.62 -4.30 11.33
CA ASP A 161 10.00 -3.16 12.01
C ASP A 161 9.83 -3.49 13.50
N VAL A 162 10.70 -2.89 14.33
CA VAL A 162 10.73 -3.13 15.78
C VAL A 162 9.44 -2.69 16.46
N SER A 163 8.84 -1.58 16.01
CA SER A 163 7.61 -1.04 16.61
C SER A 163 6.46 -2.02 16.40
N VAL A 164 6.30 -2.54 15.18
CA VAL A 164 5.32 -3.61 14.90
C VAL A 164 5.69 -4.91 15.60
N ALA A 165 6.98 -5.26 15.72
CA ALA A 165 7.39 -6.48 16.41
C ALA A 165 7.02 -6.49 17.90
N GLN A 166 7.19 -5.33 18.56
CA GLN A 166 6.95 -5.15 19.99
C GLN A 166 5.44 -5.13 20.30
N HIS A 167 4.69 -4.31 19.55
CA HIS A 167 3.28 -4.05 19.83
C HIS A 167 2.31 -4.91 19.03
N LYS A 168 2.82 -5.63 18.02
CA LYS A 168 2.03 -6.47 17.10
C LYS A 168 0.87 -5.70 16.51
N PHE A 169 -0.35 -6.03 16.93
CA PHE A 169 -1.59 -5.49 16.42
C PHE A 169 -2.44 -4.88 17.54
N GLU A 170 -1.80 -4.41 18.62
CA GLU A 170 -2.51 -3.64 19.66
C GLU A 170 -3.16 -2.42 19.04
N LYS A 171 -4.43 -2.18 19.40
CA LYS A 171 -5.31 -1.29 18.64
C LYS A 171 -4.84 0.16 18.71
N GLU A 172 -4.46 0.60 19.90
CA GLU A 172 -4.00 1.95 20.23
C GLU A 172 -2.68 2.24 19.50
N PHE A 173 -1.74 1.30 19.53
CA PHE A 173 -0.51 1.37 18.73
C PHE A 173 -0.80 1.47 17.23
N MET A 174 -1.65 0.59 16.69
CA MET A 174 -1.96 0.56 15.25
C MET A 174 -2.62 1.86 14.78
N ARG A 175 -3.48 2.46 15.63
CA ARG A 175 -4.11 3.75 15.35
C ARG A 175 -3.06 4.83 15.13
N GLU A 176 -2.16 5.00 16.09
CA GLU A 176 -1.13 6.01 16.03
C GLU A 176 -0.12 5.71 14.93
N TYR A 177 0.50 4.52 14.96
CA TYR A 177 1.64 4.19 14.10
C TYR A 177 1.27 4.21 12.62
N ILE A 178 0.11 3.65 12.25
CA ILE A 178 -0.28 3.54 10.84
C ILE A 178 -1.03 4.78 10.36
N PHE A 179 -2.00 5.28 11.13
CA PHE A 179 -2.92 6.31 10.63
C PHE A 179 -2.52 7.73 11.00
N GLU A 180 -1.63 7.92 11.98
CA GLU A 180 -1.20 9.24 12.43
C GLU A 180 0.27 9.51 12.05
N GLU A 181 1.17 8.57 12.38
CA GLU A 181 2.61 8.70 12.18
C GLU A 181 3.03 8.45 10.73
N TRP A 182 2.84 7.23 10.22
CA TRP A 182 3.40 6.86 8.92
C TRP A 182 2.48 7.13 7.73
N LYS A 183 1.18 6.88 7.88
CA LYS A 183 0.16 7.02 6.83
C LYS A 183 0.64 6.42 5.49
N PRO A 184 0.91 5.11 5.40
CA PRO A 184 1.50 4.52 4.19
C PRO A 184 0.69 4.87 2.93
N HIS A 185 1.34 5.20 1.82
CA HIS A 185 0.67 5.47 0.53
C HIS A 185 -0.07 4.23 0.03
N PHE A 186 0.57 3.08 0.18
CA PHE A 186 0.04 1.78 -0.22
C PHE A 186 0.07 0.81 0.93
N ALA A 187 -0.92 -0.06 1.01
CA ALA A 187 -0.94 -1.13 1.98
C ALA A 187 -1.42 -2.43 1.34
N HIS A 188 -0.72 -3.53 1.61
CA HIS A 188 -1.13 -4.85 1.17
C HIS A 188 -1.61 -5.69 2.35
N VAL A 189 -2.93 -5.80 2.50
CA VAL A 189 -3.53 -6.50 3.62
C VAL A 189 -4.68 -7.40 3.17
N HIS A 190 -4.54 -8.72 3.34
CA HIS A 190 -5.60 -9.69 3.05
C HIS A 190 -5.40 -10.98 3.86
N GLY A 191 -6.39 -11.87 3.80
CA GLY A 191 -6.31 -13.22 4.34
C GLY A 191 -6.01 -13.25 5.86
N GLY A 192 -5.04 -14.07 6.25
CA GLY A 192 -4.63 -14.22 7.64
C GLY A 192 -4.08 -12.92 8.25
N TRP A 193 -3.40 -12.10 7.45
CA TRP A 193 -2.84 -10.83 7.92
C TRP A 193 -3.94 -9.82 8.26
N ALA A 194 -4.92 -9.63 7.38
CA ALA A 194 -6.08 -8.78 7.67
C ALA A 194 -6.88 -9.26 8.89
N SER A 195 -6.98 -10.58 9.08
CA SER A 195 -7.71 -11.18 10.20
C SER A 195 -6.96 -11.01 11.53
N ASN A 196 -5.65 -11.20 11.53
CA ASN A 196 -4.81 -11.09 12.72
C ASN A 196 -4.60 -9.64 13.14
N SER A 197 -4.35 -8.76 12.17
CA SER A 197 -4.19 -7.33 12.43
C SER A 197 -5.49 -6.63 12.78
N ARG A 198 -6.63 -7.23 12.39
CA ARG A 198 -7.95 -6.62 12.50
C ARG A 198 -8.03 -5.23 11.87
N ILE A 199 -7.13 -4.90 10.94
CA ILE A 199 -7.08 -3.56 10.34
C ILE A 199 -8.43 -3.12 9.75
N PRO A 200 -9.26 -3.98 9.12
CA PRO A 200 -10.54 -3.54 8.58
C PRO A 200 -11.55 -3.13 9.65
N THR A 201 -11.28 -3.41 10.93
CA THR A 201 -12.12 -3.00 12.07
C THR A 201 -11.77 -1.62 12.60
N HIS A 202 -10.65 -1.04 12.17
CA HIS A 202 -10.28 0.34 12.50
C HIS A 202 -11.13 1.30 11.64
N PRO A 203 -11.88 2.25 12.24
CA PRO A 203 -12.67 3.21 11.47
C PRO A 203 -11.80 4.06 10.53
N GLU A 204 -10.56 4.33 10.93
CA GLU A 204 -9.56 5.07 10.16
C GLU A 204 -9.22 4.34 8.85
N TRP A 205 -9.26 3.00 8.82
CA TRP A 205 -9.03 2.23 7.60
C TRP A 205 -10.06 2.53 6.51
N LYS A 206 -11.35 2.57 6.86
CA LYS A 206 -12.41 2.92 5.91
C LYS A 206 -12.40 4.40 5.54
N ARG A 207 -11.99 5.26 6.49
CA ARG A 207 -11.84 6.71 6.27
C ARG A 207 -10.72 6.99 5.27
N ASP A 208 -9.54 6.45 5.51
CA ASP A 208 -8.30 6.89 4.86
C ASP A 208 -7.89 6.01 3.68
N TYR A 209 -8.38 4.77 3.58
CA TYR A 209 -7.97 3.80 2.57
C TYR A 209 -9.17 3.22 1.81
N PHE A 210 -8.90 2.76 0.60
CA PHE A 210 -9.82 1.93 -0.17
C PHE A 210 -9.03 0.91 -1.00
N GLU A 211 -9.69 -0.19 -1.32
CA GLU A 211 -9.08 -1.29 -2.08
C GLU A 211 -9.07 -0.96 -3.58
N ILE A 212 -7.90 -1.01 -4.20
CA ILE A 212 -7.74 -0.94 -5.66
C ILE A 212 -7.81 -2.35 -6.28
N PRO A 213 -8.04 -2.47 -7.59
CA PRO A 213 -8.06 -3.77 -8.25
C PRO A 213 -6.83 -4.63 -7.93
N GLY A 214 -7.02 -5.94 -7.87
CA GLY A 214 -5.91 -6.87 -7.70
C GLY A 214 -5.10 -7.05 -8.99
N TYR A 215 -3.85 -7.50 -8.87
CA TYR A 215 -2.99 -7.83 -10.03
C TYR A 215 -2.98 -9.33 -10.32
N PRO A 216 -2.82 -9.78 -11.57
CA PRO A 216 -2.89 -11.20 -11.92
C PRO A 216 -1.72 -12.00 -11.32
N VAL A 217 -2.03 -13.10 -10.62
CA VAL A 217 -1.04 -14.07 -10.12
C VAL A 217 -1.05 -15.39 -10.90
N GLY A 218 -2.05 -15.57 -11.76
CA GLY A 218 -2.16 -16.69 -12.68
C GLY A 218 -3.20 -16.37 -13.75
N LYS A 219 -3.59 -17.37 -14.55
CA LYS A 219 -4.54 -17.18 -15.65
C LYS A 219 -5.95 -16.78 -15.19
N THR A 220 -6.34 -17.14 -13.97
CA THR A 220 -7.72 -17.06 -13.48
C THR A 220 -7.87 -16.32 -12.16
N ALA A 221 -6.77 -15.85 -11.56
CA ALA A 221 -6.78 -15.30 -10.21
C ALA A 221 -6.00 -13.99 -10.14
N ASN A 222 -6.64 -13.00 -9.51
CA ASN A 222 -6.03 -11.75 -9.11
C ASN A 222 -5.68 -11.78 -7.64
N HIS A 223 -4.54 -11.18 -7.32
CA HIS A 223 -4.07 -10.97 -5.97
C HIS A 223 -4.72 -9.70 -5.42
N ILE A 224 -5.71 -9.90 -4.54
CA ILE A 224 -6.48 -8.84 -3.89
C ILE A 224 -5.77 -8.27 -2.66
N GLY A 225 -6.43 -7.31 -1.98
CA GLY A 225 -5.98 -6.71 -0.74
C GLY A 225 -5.00 -5.56 -0.92
N ASN A 226 -4.95 -4.94 -2.10
CA ASN A 226 -4.10 -3.78 -2.33
C ASN A 226 -4.92 -2.53 -2.02
N PHE A 227 -4.44 -1.70 -1.12
CA PHE A 227 -5.10 -0.47 -0.70
C PHE A 227 -4.21 0.72 -1.00
N ILE A 228 -4.84 1.86 -1.27
CA ILE A 228 -4.16 3.14 -1.44
C ILE A 228 -4.85 4.20 -0.57
N ARG A 229 -4.04 5.15 -0.06
CA ARG A 229 -4.50 6.27 0.75
C ARG A 229 -5.35 7.23 -0.10
N LYS A 230 -6.52 7.63 0.39
CA LYS A 230 -7.50 8.45 -0.36
C LYS A 230 -7.04 9.88 -0.59
N ASP A 231 -6.32 10.46 0.36
CA ASP A 231 -5.81 11.84 0.30
C ASP A 231 -4.87 12.10 -0.90
N LEU A 232 -4.34 11.04 -1.53
CA LEU A 232 -3.53 11.15 -2.74
C LEU A 232 -4.32 11.68 -3.95
N PHE A 233 -5.66 11.63 -3.89
CA PHE A 233 -6.53 12.16 -4.93
C PHE A 233 -7.87 12.70 -4.42
N LEU A 234 -8.14 12.72 -3.10
CA LEU A 234 -9.25 13.44 -2.49
C LEU A 234 -8.71 14.44 -1.48
N VAL A 235 -8.86 15.73 -1.76
CA VAL A 235 -8.39 16.82 -0.90
C VAL A 235 -9.55 17.63 -0.37
N ASP A 236 -9.31 18.38 0.71
CA ASP A 236 -10.32 19.24 1.32
C ASP A 236 -10.72 20.40 0.40
N GLN A 237 -9.77 20.92 -0.36
CA GLN A 237 -9.96 22.04 -1.27
C GLN A 237 -8.95 22.00 -2.41
N TRP A 238 -9.31 22.63 -3.54
CA TRP A 238 -8.37 22.87 -4.63
C TRP A 238 -7.41 24.00 -4.26
N ASP A 239 -6.13 23.70 -4.11
CA ASP A 239 -5.11 24.62 -3.57
C ASP A 239 -4.19 25.24 -4.64
N ARG A 240 -4.45 24.99 -5.92
CA ARG A 240 -3.64 25.56 -7.00
C ARG A 240 -4.03 27.01 -7.25
N GLU A 241 -3.05 27.90 -7.39
CA GLU A 241 -3.18 29.36 -7.64
C GLU A 241 -4.03 29.75 -8.88
N GLN A 242 -4.62 28.79 -9.59
CA GLN A 242 -5.47 28.99 -10.76
C GLN A 242 -6.96 28.72 -10.44
N SER A 243 -7.41 29.11 -9.24
CA SER A 243 -8.77 28.91 -8.73
C SER A 243 -9.86 29.72 -9.45
N ASP A 244 -9.51 30.67 -10.32
CA ASP A 244 -10.48 31.50 -11.06
C ASP A 244 -11.21 30.73 -12.19
N ARG A 245 -11.28 29.40 -12.10
CA ARG A 245 -11.74 28.50 -13.16
C ARG A 245 -12.84 27.55 -12.70
N VAL A 246 -13.58 27.97 -11.67
CA VAL A 246 -14.71 27.21 -11.15
C VAL A 246 -15.83 27.23 -12.17
N VAL A 247 -16.36 26.06 -12.51
CA VAL A 247 -17.53 25.92 -13.36
C VAL A 247 -18.48 24.90 -12.76
N ASP A 248 -19.69 25.35 -12.45
CA ASP A 248 -20.80 24.51 -12.03
C ASP A 248 -21.48 23.90 -13.26
N PHE A 249 -21.77 22.61 -13.18
CA PHE A 249 -22.55 21.86 -14.15
C PHE A 249 -23.86 21.42 -13.51
N GLU A 250 -24.80 21.01 -14.35
CA GLU A 250 -25.99 20.27 -13.92
C GLU A 250 -25.62 19.06 -13.03
N ASP A 251 -26.62 18.54 -12.30
CA ASP A 251 -26.45 17.44 -11.35
C ASP A 251 -25.38 17.67 -10.27
N GLY A 252 -25.13 18.94 -9.93
CA GLY A 252 -24.23 19.33 -8.84
C GLY A 252 -22.81 18.81 -9.03
N VAL A 253 -22.32 18.75 -10.27
CA VAL A 253 -20.90 18.51 -10.57
C VAL A 253 -20.21 19.86 -10.70
N ARG A 254 -19.04 20.01 -10.08
CA ARG A 254 -18.25 21.24 -10.15
C ARG A 254 -16.84 20.93 -10.60
N LEU A 255 -16.37 21.63 -11.63
CA LEU A 255 -14.96 21.76 -11.95
C LEU A 255 -14.39 22.84 -11.01
N GLU A 256 -13.55 22.46 -10.06
CA GLU A 256 -12.89 23.39 -9.14
C GLU A 256 -11.70 24.11 -9.81
N GLY A 257 -11.06 23.43 -10.78
CA GLY A 257 -9.97 24.00 -11.55
C GLY A 257 -9.14 22.96 -12.27
N PHE A 258 -8.12 23.43 -12.98
CA PHE A 258 -7.11 22.57 -13.59
C PHE A 258 -5.76 23.28 -13.61
N TYR A 259 -4.69 22.48 -13.56
CA TYR A 259 -3.32 22.98 -13.55
C TYR A 259 -2.44 22.19 -14.53
N ILE A 260 -1.70 22.92 -15.35
CA ILE A 260 -0.74 22.36 -16.30
C ILE A 260 0.62 23.01 -16.01
N PRO A 261 1.49 22.36 -15.23
CA PRO A 261 2.79 22.92 -14.83
C PRO A 261 3.72 23.16 -16.02
N SER A 262 3.61 22.32 -17.05
CA SER A 262 4.25 22.55 -18.35
C SER A 262 3.18 22.76 -19.43
N PRO A 263 2.83 24.02 -19.75
CA PRO A 263 1.82 24.33 -20.77
C PRO A 263 2.31 24.05 -22.20
N GLN A 264 3.52 23.50 -22.36
CA GLN A 264 4.11 23.17 -23.63
C GLN A 264 4.44 21.69 -23.68
N ALA A 265 4.06 21.00 -24.75
CA ALA A 265 4.38 19.59 -24.87
C ALA A 265 4.71 19.19 -26.30
N ALA A 266 5.66 18.26 -26.42
CA ALA A 266 6.10 17.78 -27.72
C ALA A 266 5.04 16.96 -28.45
N ARG A 267 4.90 17.19 -29.76
CA ARG A 267 4.10 16.33 -30.65
C ARG A 267 4.47 14.86 -30.47
N THR A 268 3.47 13.96 -30.48
CA THR A 268 3.62 12.49 -30.30
C THR A 268 4.18 12.04 -28.94
N ARG A 269 4.34 12.95 -27.99
CA ARG A 269 4.74 12.65 -26.60
C ARG A 269 3.53 12.76 -25.68
N SER A 270 3.77 12.81 -24.38
CA SER A 270 2.71 13.02 -23.39
C SER A 270 2.84 14.39 -22.76
N PHE A 271 1.72 14.94 -22.30
CA PHE A 271 1.68 16.10 -21.43
C PHE A 271 1.02 15.74 -20.10
N TYR A 272 1.26 16.55 -19.08
CA TYR A 272 0.74 16.35 -17.73
C TYR A 272 -0.33 17.40 -17.40
N VAL A 273 -1.41 16.96 -16.77
CA VAL A 273 -2.51 17.83 -16.32
C VAL A 273 -3.04 17.35 -14.98
N GLU A 274 -3.34 18.31 -14.10
CA GLU A 274 -4.07 18.11 -12.87
C GLU A 274 -5.47 18.72 -13.01
N VAL A 275 -6.50 18.04 -12.49
CA VAL A 275 -7.88 18.51 -12.51
C VAL A 275 -8.51 18.35 -11.14
N GLY A 276 -9.32 19.33 -10.76
CA GLY A 276 -10.09 19.35 -9.52
C GLY A 276 -11.59 19.22 -9.84
N PHE A 277 -12.24 18.17 -9.37
CA PHE A 277 -13.69 18.01 -9.48
C PHE A 277 -14.32 17.72 -8.13
N SER A 278 -15.46 18.32 -7.83
CA SER A 278 -16.24 18.02 -6.64
C SER A 278 -17.69 17.73 -7.01
N SER A 279 -18.46 17.25 -6.03
CA SER A 279 -19.92 17.20 -6.16
C SER A 279 -20.58 17.88 -4.98
N THR A 280 -21.53 18.75 -5.26
CA THR A 280 -22.31 19.49 -4.25
C THR A 280 -23.48 18.67 -3.70
N GLN A 281 -23.68 17.45 -4.20
CA GLN A 281 -24.72 16.54 -3.77
C GLN A 281 -24.20 15.12 -3.66
N LYS A 282 -24.78 14.35 -2.74
CA LYS A 282 -24.45 12.94 -2.57
C LYS A 282 -24.79 12.15 -3.84
N ARG A 283 -23.79 11.48 -4.41
CA ARG A 283 -23.96 10.70 -5.64
C ARG A 283 -24.25 9.23 -5.38
N THR A 284 -24.88 8.61 -6.35
CA THR A 284 -25.20 7.19 -6.48
C THR A 284 -24.59 6.69 -7.79
N LYS A 285 -24.54 5.37 -8.00
CA LYS A 285 -24.04 4.81 -9.27
C LYS A 285 -24.81 5.30 -10.49
N ALA A 286 -26.12 5.57 -10.35
CA ALA A 286 -26.97 5.96 -11.48
C ALA A 286 -26.70 7.39 -11.96
N ASN A 287 -26.22 8.25 -11.07
CA ASN A 287 -25.80 9.61 -11.38
C ASN A 287 -24.29 9.76 -11.16
N ASP A 288 -23.46 8.76 -11.45
CA ASP A 288 -22.02 9.00 -11.59
C ASP A 288 -21.75 9.95 -12.77
N PHE A 289 -20.51 10.40 -12.96
CA PHE A 289 -20.16 11.20 -14.13
C PHE A 289 -18.82 10.80 -14.71
N ARG A 290 -18.59 11.16 -15.97
CA ARG A 290 -17.33 11.04 -16.71
C ARG A 290 -16.89 12.42 -17.16
N VAL A 291 -15.59 12.60 -17.31
CA VAL A 291 -15.02 13.86 -17.79
C VAL A 291 -14.19 13.57 -19.02
N LEU A 292 -14.48 14.28 -20.11
CA LEU A 292 -13.62 14.33 -21.28
C LEU A 292 -12.81 15.61 -21.25
N LEU A 293 -11.49 15.50 -21.35
CA LEU A 293 -10.61 16.63 -21.61
C LEU A 293 -10.44 16.80 -23.11
N LEU A 294 -10.44 18.05 -23.56
CA LEU A 294 -10.30 18.45 -24.96
C LEU A 294 -9.08 19.34 -25.14
N LEU A 295 -8.35 19.14 -26.23
CA LEU A 295 -7.44 20.13 -26.79
C LEU A 295 -7.92 20.47 -28.19
N ALA A 296 -8.16 21.74 -28.48
CA ALA A 296 -8.68 22.14 -29.77
C ALA A 296 -8.17 23.51 -30.25
N ASN A 297 -8.06 23.65 -31.56
CA ASN A 297 -7.91 24.92 -32.25
C ASN A 297 -8.80 24.90 -33.51
N ASP A 298 -8.69 25.93 -34.36
CA ASP A 298 -9.55 26.08 -35.54
C ASP A 298 -9.50 24.91 -36.53
N LYS A 299 -8.44 24.08 -36.50
CA LYS A 299 -8.17 23.03 -37.51
C LYS A 299 -8.07 21.62 -36.93
N HIS A 300 -7.67 21.49 -35.68
CA HIS A 300 -7.32 20.22 -35.06
C HIS A 300 -7.91 20.12 -33.67
N SER A 301 -8.40 18.94 -33.32
CA SER A 301 -8.84 18.63 -31.97
C SER A 301 -8.41 17.23 -31.55
N ALA A 302 -8.33 17.02 -30.25
CA ALA A 302 -8.14 15.75 -29.60
C ALA A 302 -8.92 15.72 -28.29
N SER A 303 -9.37 14.52 -27.90
CA SER A 303 -10.08 14.30 -26.65
C SER A 303 -9.53 13.09 -25.90
N TRP A 304 -9.65 13.12 -24.57
CA TRP A 304 -9.26 12.03 -23.68
C TRP A 304 -10.34 11.83 -22.63
N ASP A 305 -10.67 10.57 -22.35
CA ASP A 305 -11.43 10.21 -21.16
C ASP A 305 -10.52 10.34 -19.93
N LEU A 306 -10.96 11.12 -18.95
CA LEU A 306 -10.34 11.24 -17.63
C LEU A 306 -11.12 10.38 -16.65
N PRO A 307 -10.65 9.15 -16.35
CA PRO A 307 -11.32 8.30 -15.39
C PRO A 307 -11.20 8.91 -14.00
N MET A 308 -12.30 9.45 -13.50
CA MET A 308 -12.42 10.00 -12.15
C MET A 308 -12.11 8.90 -11.13
N GLY A 309 -11.21 9.18 -10.18
CA GLY A 309 -10.67 8.18 -9.26
C GLY A 309 -9.98 7.00 -9.94
N TYR A 310 -9.49 7.18 -11.18
CA TYR A 310 -8.85 6.15 -12.01
C TYR A 310 -9.70 4.89 -12.27
N ASP A 311 -11.04 5.01 -12.14
CA ASP A 311 -12.01 3.89 -12.10
C ASP A 311 -11.83 2.95 -10.91
N TRP A 312 -11.02 3.33 -9.92
CA TRP A 312 -10.82 2.59 -8.67
C TRP A 312 -11.68 3.15 -7.54
N TYR A 313 -11.90 4.47 -7.54
CA TYR A 313 -12.69 5.19 -6.54
C TYR A 313 -13.68 6.13 -7.23
N CYS A 314 -14.83 5.58 -7.63
CA CYS A 314 -15.80 6.29 -8.46
C CYS A 314 -16.48 7.47 -7.72
N PRO A 315 -17.05 8.45 -8.45
CA PRO A 315 -17.68 9.63 -7.85
C PRO A 315 -18.71 9.36 -6.74
N HIS A 316 -19.57 8.34 -6.87
CA HIS A 316 -20.52 7.94 -5.82
C HIS A 316 -19.90 7.45 -4.50
N GLN A 317 -18.59 7.22 -4.48
CA GLN A 317 -17.86 6.83 -3.27
C GLN A 317 -17.20 8.04 -2.59
N TRP A 318 -17.17 9.20 -3.24
CA TRP A 318 -16.53 10.39 -2.71
C TRP A 318 -17.29 10.90 -1.50
N GLU A 319 -16.54 11.47 -0.56
CA GLU A 319 -17.14 12.19 0.55
C GLU A 319 -17.69 13.52 0.03
N ASP A 320 -18.84 13.93 0.57
CA ASP A 320 -19.45 15.21 0.25
C ASP A 320 -18.43 16.33 0.58
N ASP A 321 -18.42 17.40 -0.23
CA ASP A 321 -17.52 18.56 -0.09
C ASP A 321 -16.02 18.30 -0.24
N LYS A 322 -15.58 17.08 -0.62
CA LYS A 322 -14.19 16.83 -1.02
C LYS A 322 -13.98 17.10 -2.50
N VAL A 323 -12.77 17.52 -2.83
CA VAL A 323 -12.32 17.72 -4.22
C VAL A 323 -11.50 16.51 -4.65
N PHE A 324 -11.94 15.84 -5.70
CA PHE A 324 -11.12 14.91 -6.45
C PHE A 324 -10.00 15.65 -7.17
N TRP A 325 -8.75 15.35 -6.81
CA TRP A 325 -7.54 15.83 -7.45
C TRP A 325 -6.94 14.74 -8.34
N GLY A 326 -7.34 14.75 -9.61
CA GLY A 326 -6.85 13.82 -10.62
C GLY A 326 -5.57 14.30 -11.28
N LYS A 327 -4.55 13.43 -11.36
CA LYS A 327 -3.26 13.71 -12.02
C LYS A 327 -3.09 12.78 -13.22
N TYR A 328 -2.93 13.33 -14.42
CA TYR A 328 -2.95 12.56 -15.66
C TYR A 328 -1.74 12.86 -16.54
N ALA A 329 -1.23 11.82 -17.20
CA ALA A 329 -0.27 11.94 -18.30
C ALA A 329 -0.90 11.41 -19.58
N LEU A 330 -1.26 12.34 -20.47
CA LEU A 330 -2.05 12.08 -21.67
C LEU A 330 -1.15 12.07 -22.89
N ASP A 331 -1.27 11.03 -23.74
CA ASP A 331 -0.50 10.96 -24.98
C ASP A 331 -1.12 11.87 -26.04
N LEU A 332 -0.30 12.75 -26.63
CA LEU A 332 -0.69 13.62 -27.72
C LEU A 332 -0.78 12.83 -29.05
N PRO A 333 -1.94 12.81 -29.71
CA PRO A 333 -2.10 12.17 -31.00
C PRO A 333 -1.17 12.74 -32.08
N LYS A 334 -0.82 11.91 -33.05
CA LYS A 334 0.11 12.29 -34.15
C LYS A 334 -0.45 13.36 -35.08
N HIS A 335 -1.77 13.52 -35.14
CA HIS A 335 -2.43 14.50 -36.01
C HIS A 335 -2.49 15.92 -35.44
N LEU A 336 -2.15 16.11 -34.16
CA LEU A 336 -1.95 17.45 -33.61
C LEU A 336 -0.65 18.02 -34.17
N VAL A 337 -0.72 19.27 -34.65
CA VAL A 337 0.42 20.00 -35.21
C VAL A 337 0.92 21.02 -34.19
N GLU A 338 2.10 21.56 -34.41
CA GLU A 338 2.63 22.62 -33.54
C GLU A 338 1.73 23.86 -33.61
N GLY A 339 1.51 24.49 -32.46
CA GLY A 339 0.61 25.64 -32.34
C GLY A 339 -0.07 25.74 -30.97
N ASN A 340 -0.86 26.79 -30.81
CA ASN A 340 -1.62 27.03 -29.58
C ASN A 340 -2.99 26.33 -29.64
N TYR A 341 -3.38 25.76 -28.51
CA TYR A 341 -4.61 25.03 -28.30
C TYR A 341 -5.36 25.60 -27.10
N GLU A 342 -6.68 25.60 -27.21
CA GLU A 342 -7.59 25.77 -26.09
C GLU A 342 -7.73 24.44 -25.35
N ILE A 343 -7.87 24.50 -24.04
CA ILE A 343 -8.23 23.35 -23.21
C ILE A 343 -9.73 23.42 -22.97
N GLY A 344 -10.41 22.30 -23.14
CA GLY A 344 -11.82 22.19 -22.81
C GLY A 344 -12.16 20.99 -21.95
N PHE A 345 -13.32 21.04 -21.34
CA PHE A 345 -13.90 19.95 -20.58
C PHE A 345 -15.34 19.71 -21.02
N VAL A 346 -15.71 18.44 -21.11
CA VAL A 346 -17.10 17.98 -21.27
C VAL A 346 -17.40 17.03 -20.13
N VAL A 347 -18.46 17.29 -19.40
CA VAL A 347 -18.91 16.42 -18.32
C VAL A 347 -20.10 15.61 -18.82
N LEU A 348 -20.02 14.29 -18.70
CA LEU A 348 -21.09 13.38 -19.06
C LEU A 348 -21.73 12.82 -17.79
N GLY A 349 -23.05 12.88 -17.70
CA GLY A 349 -23.83 12.26 -16.64
C GLY A 349 -23.78 10.73 -16.69
N GLY A 350 -24.39 10.08 -15.70
CA GLY A 350 -24.37 8.61 -15.56
C GLY A 350 -25.13 7.88 -16.67
N ASP A 351 -26.02 8.60 -17.36
CA ASP A 351 -26.75 8.16 -18.54
C ASP A 351 -26.01 8.45 -19.87
N GLY A 352 -24.85 9.10 -19.80
CA GLY A 352 -24.03 9.48 -20.94
C GLY A 352 -24.41 10.81 -21.60
N GLN A 353 -25.42 11.53 -21.09
CA GLN A 353 -25.77 12.86 -21.60
C GLN A 353 -24.75 13.91 -21.16
N VAL A 354 -24.56 14.95 -21.98
CA VAL A 354 -23.68 16.07 -21.61
C VAL A 354 -24.38 16.95 -20.58
N LEU A 355 -23.80 17.04 -19.38
CA LEU A 355 -24.26 17.95 -18.35
C LEU A 355 -23.96 19.39 -18.80
N GLN A 356 -24.99 20.22 -18.87
CA GLN A 356 -24.79 21.60 -19.29
C GLN A 356 -24.09 22.39 -18.17
N PRO A 357 -23.15 23.28 -18.51
CA PRO A 357 -22.64 24.22 -17.53
C PRO A 357 -23.80 25.13 -17.11
N LEU A 358 -23.99 25.28 -15.81
CA LEU A 358 -24.98 26.20 -15.27
C LEU A 358 -24.48 27.61 -15.61
N ALA A 359 -25.10 28.22 -16.61
CA ALA A 359 -24.83 29.60 -16.98
C ALA A 359 -24.95 30.44 -15.72
N THR A 360 -23.82 30.99 -15.26
CA THR A 360 -23.82 31.87 -14.10
C THR A 360 -24.38 33.19 -14.61
N VAL A 361 -25.71 33.26 -14.56
CA VAL A 361 -26.50 34.38 -15.03
C VAL A 361 -26.05 35.63 -14.27
N GLU A 362 -25.80 36.66 -15.05
CA GLU A 362 -25.54 38.06 -14.70
C GLU A 362 -24.11 38.39 -14.21
N LEU A 363 -23.33 38.90 -15.16
CA LEU A 363 -22.48 40.06 -14.92
C LEU A 363 -23.35 41.10 -14.20
N VAL A 364 -23.28 41.14 -12.87
CA VAL A 364 -23.65 42.34 -12.13
C VAL A 364 -22.60 43.37 -12.56
N GLU A 365 -22.88 44.06 -13.68
CA GLU A 365 -22.37 45.40 -13.89
C GLU A 365 -22.68 46.13 -12.59
N SER A 366 -21.63 46.37 -11.82
CA SER A 366 -21.75 47.08 -10.55
C SER A 366 -22.20 48.47 -10.96
N ALA A 367 -23.51 48.69 -10.91
CA ALA A 367 -24.08 50.01 -10.75
C ALA A 367 -23.33 50.61 -9.55
N GLU A 368 -22.59 51.67 -9.85
CA GLU A 368 -21.96 52.56 -8.90
C GLU A 368 -23.08 53.25 -8.09
N ASP A 369 -23.78 52.50 -7.23
CA ASP A 369 -24.76 53.08 -6.32
C ASP A 369 -24.16 53.17 -4.93
N GLU A 370 -23.97 54.44 -4.58
CA GLU A 370 -23.46 55.03 -3.36
C GLU A 370 -24.20 54.56 -2.10
N GLU A 371 -23.41 54.52 -1.02
CA GLU A 371 -23.77 54.85 0.36
C GLU A 371 -24.86 54.08 1.13
N SER A 372 -24.41 53.57 2.28
CA SER A 372 -25.13 53.46 3.56
C SER A 372 -26.05 52.25 3.80
N ASN A 373 -25.49 51.22 4.46
CA ASN A 373 -26.06 50.75 5.72
C ASN A 373 -25.12 49.79 6.47
N GLU A 374 -24.68 50.24 7.65
CA GLU A 374 -24.00 49.40 8.64
C GLU A 374 -25.03 48.49 9.33
N GLY A 375 -24.81 47.18 9.27
CA GLY A 375 -25.32 46.27 10.30
C GLY A 375 -26.17 45.11 9.80
N GLN A 376 -25.54 44.11 9.18
CA GLN A 376 -25.78 42.68 9.45
C GLN A 376 -24.81 41.85 8.60
N ALA A 377 -23.88 41.15 9.26
CA ALA A 377 -22.94 40.23 8.62
C ALA A 377 -23.65 38.91 8.28
N GLU A 378 -24.47 38.90 7.23
CA GLU A 378 -24.74 37.67 6.49
C GLU A 378 -23.43 37.24 5.82
N LYS A 379 -22.98 36.00 6.08
CA LYS A 379 -21.86 35.40 5.34
C LYS A 379 -22.22 35.49 3.85
N PRO A 380 -21.51 36.27 3.02
CA PRO A 380 -21.79 36.32 1.60
C PRO A 380 -21.62 34.89 1.07
N GLY A 381 -22.71 34.31 0.56
CA GLY A 381 -22.63 33.09 -0.21
C GLY A 381 -21.63 33.29 -1.35
N PRO A 382 -20.84 32.28 -1.72
CA PRO A 382 -19.85 32.43 -2.77
C PRO A 382 -20.55 32.81 -4.09
N ILE A 383 -20.48 34.08 -4.46
CA ILE A 383 -20.91 34.56 -5.77
C ILE A 383 -19.84 34.08 -6.76
N ALA A 384 -20.09 32.93 -7.38
CA ALA A 384 -19.21 32.35 -8.37
C ALA A 384 -19.17 33.28 -9.60
N ARG A 385 -18.01 33.91 -9.84
CA ARG A 385 -17.76 34.68 -11.06
C ARG A 385 -17.09 33.75 -12.07
N LEU A 386 -17.74 33.46 -13.20
CA LEU A 386 -17.03 32.89 -14.33
C LEU A 386 -15.98 33.88 -14.80
N SER A 387 -14.72 33.44 -14.87
CA SER A 387 -13.67 34.25 -15.48
C SER A 387 -14.07 34.55 -16.93
N PRO A 388 -13.85 35.77 -17.46
CA PRO A 388 -14.16 36.17 -18.84
C PRO A 388 -13.46 35.33 -19.93
N GLN A 389 -12.68 34.33 -19.54
CA GLN A 389 -11.94 33.41 -20.40
C GLN A 389 -12.67 32.09 -20.69
N VAL A 390 -13.84 31.86 -20.09
CA VAL A 390 -14.63 30.64 -20.29
C VAL A 390 -15.55 30.80 -21.51
N VAL A 391 -15.43 29.88 -22.48
CA VAL A 391 -16.32 29.80 -23.65
C VAL A 391 -17.16 28.54 -23.54
N VAL A 392 -18.48 28.68 -23.54
CA VAL A 392 -19.40 27.54 -23.56
C VAL A 392 -19.79 27.22 -25.00
N GLY A 393 -19.39 26.05 -25.50
CA GLY A 393 -19.70 25.63 -26.87
C GLY A 393 -21.20 25.38 -27.07
N GLY A 394 -21.80 26.04 -28.05
CA GLY A 394 -23.24 25.98 -28.35
C GLY A 394 -24.10 27.06 -27.68
N ALA A 395 -23.52 27.86 -26.77
CA ALA A 395 -24.13 29.10 -26.27
C ALA A 395 -23.59 30.32 -27.05
N ASN A 396 -24.43 31.31 -27.31
CA ASN A 396 -24.03 32.65 -27.79
C ASN A 396 -23.02 32.64 -28.95
N GLU A 397 -23.39 32.04 -30.09
CA GLU A 397 -22.62 32.01 -31.35
C GLU A 397 -21.29 31.21 -31.35
N ALA A 398 -20.79 30.77 -30.19
CA ALA A 398 -19.56 30.00 -30.11
C ALA A 398 -19.78 28.55 -30.58
N LYS A 399 -19.23 28.21 -31.76
CA LYS A 399 -19.25 26.83 -32.29
C LYS A 399 -18.59 25.86 -31.30
N ALA A 400 -19.29 24.80 -30.92
CA ALA A 400 -18.70 23.69 -30.18
C ALA A 400 -17.67 22.95 -31.04
N PHE A 401 -16.52 22.61 -30.47
CA PHE A 401 -15.49 21.80 -31.12
C PHE A 401 -15.76 20.30 -30.99
N PHE A 402 -16.33 19.87 -29.87
CA PHE A 402 -16.61 18.47 -29.57
C PHE A 402 -18.09 18.23 -29.24
N ALA A 403 -18.65 18.95 -28.27
CA ALA A 403 -20.04 18.77 -27.85
C ALA A 403 -20.70 20.06 -27.36
N VAL A 404 -22.02 20.17 -27.52
CA VAL A 404 -22.80 21.28 -26.96
C VAL A 404 -22.77 21.18 -25.42
N GLY A 405 -22.37 22.26 -24.75
CA GLY A 405 -22.12 22.28 -23.31
C GLY A 405 -20.64 22.10 -22.93
N GLU A 406 -19.72 21.99 -23.89
CA GLU A 406 -18.29 22.00 -23.57
C GLU A 406 -17.86 23.37 -22.99
N VAL A 407 -16.94 23.33 -22.02
CA VAL A 407 -16.37 24.51 -21.37
C VAL A 407 -14.93 24.65 -21.84
N ARG A 408 -14.58 25.76 -22.50
CA ARG A 408 -13.23 26.00 -23.07
C ARG A 408 -12.51 27.17 -22.42
N PHE A 409 -11.20 27.05 -22.31
CA PHE A 409 -10.27 28.02 -21.74
C PHE A 409 -9.20 28.40 -22.77
N LYS A 410 -9.19 29.66 -23.17
CA LYS A 410 -8.37 30.16 -24.29
C LYS A 410 -6.85 30.15 -24.02
N GLN A 411 -6.08 29.74 -25.05
CA GLN A 411 -4.61 29.88 -25.15
C GLN A 411 -3.80 29.42 -23.93
N ARG A 412 -4.12 28.23 -23.40
CA ARG A 412 -3.45 27.69 -22.21
C ARG A 412 -2.47 26.55 -22.49
N PHE A 413 -2.38 26.09 -23.75
CA PHE A 413 -1.52 24.98 -24.12
C PHE A 413 -0.88 25.19 -25.49
N SER A 414 0.38 24.80 -25.65
CA SER A 414 1.08 24.82 -26.91
C SER A 414 1.67 23.44 -27.23
N VAL A 415 1.36 22.93 -28.41
CA VAL A 415 2.09 21.79 -28.96
C VAL A 415 3.37 22.34 -29.60
N VAL A 416 4.52 21.83 -29.16
CA VAL A 416 5.85 22.25 -29.62
C VAL A 416 6.60 21.09 -30.27
N SER A 417 7.77 21.36 -30.83
CA SER A 417 8.63 20.32 -31.39
C SER A 417 9.18 19.40 -30.29
N VAL A 418 9.68 18.21 -30.69
CA VAL A 418 10.30 17.26 -29.74
C VAL A 418 11.55 17.86 -29.09
N ASP A 419 12.31 18.63 -29.85
CA ASP A 419 13.57 19.24 -29.40
C ASP A 419 13.31 20.44 -28.49
N ASP A 420 12.29 21.25 -28.76
CA ASP A 420 11.92 22.37 -27.87
C ASP A 420 11.46 21.87 -26.51
N ASN A 421 10.58 20.86 -26.46
CA ASN A 421 10.18 20.24 -25.19
C ASN A 421 11.37 19.57 -24.47
N ALA A 422 12.35 19.07 -25.22
CA ALA A 422 13.60 18.56 -24.66
C ALA A 422 14.42 19.66 -24.00
N ASN A 423 14.54 20.81 -24.67
CA ASN A 423 15.25 21.97 -24.19
C ASN A 423 14.58 22.55 -22.95
N LEU A 424 13.25 22.67 -22.91
CA LEU A 424 12.51 23.12 -21.73
C LEU A 424 12.71 22.20 -20.52
N ALA A 425 12.62 20.88 -20.71
CA ALA A 425 12.88 19.92 -19.65
C ALA A 425 14.32 20.01 -19.12
N ARG A 426 15.28 20.29 -20.01
CA ARG A 426 16.69 20.52 -19.64
C ARG A 426 16.84 21.84 -18.89
N GLU A 427 16.26 22.93 -19.37
CA GLU A 427 16.32 24.26 -18.74
C GLU A 427 15.73 24.26 -17.33
N ASP A 428 14.55 23.68 -17.14
CA ASP A 428 13.94 23.57 -15.81
C ASP A 428 14.77 22.67 -14.88
N ARG A 429 15.44 21.64 -15.41
CA ARG A 429 16.41 20.85 -14.63
C ARG A 429 17.63 21.67 -14.23
N GLU A 430 18.21 22.45 -15.14
CA GLU A 430 19.34 23.34 -14.81
C GLU A 430 18.93 24.40 -13.78
N ARG A 431 17.74 24.98 -13.90
CA ARG A 431 17.17 25.87 -12.87
C ARG A 431 17.02 25.20 -11.51
N ALA A 432 16.69 23.91 -11.48
CA ALA A 432 16.67 23.15 -10.23
C ALA A 432 18.06 23.09 -9.59
N TYR A 433 19.11 22.80 -10.38
CA TYR A 433 20.49 22.82 -9.90
C TYR A 433 20.94 24.21 -9.42
N GLU A 434 20.65 25.24 -10.20
CA GLU A 434 20.97 26.64 -9.86
C GLU A 434 20.28 27.07 -8.56
N SER A 435 18.98 26.83 -8.44
CA SER A 435 18.19 27.15 -7.25
C SER A 435 18.69 26.39 -6.02
N ALA A 436 19.01 25.10 -6.16
CA ALA A 436 19.55 24.29 -5.07
C ALA A 436 20.93 24.77 -4.61
N THR A 437 21.78 25.21 -5.55
CA THR A 437 23.09 25.81 -5.26
C THR A 437 22.94 27.15 -4.56
N ALA A 438 21.91 27.93 -4.91
CA ALA A 438 21.54 29.18 -4.26
C ALA A 438 20.79 29.00 -2.91
N ASN A 439 20.69 27.77 -2.38
CA ASN A 439 19.93 27.41 -1.17
C ASN A 439 18.42 27.71 -1.24
N GLN A 440 17.85 27.85 -2.44
CA GLN A 440 16.41 28.02 -2.69
C GLN A 440 15.73 26.65 -2.83
N CYS A 441 15.82 25.80 -1.79
CA CYS A 441 15.53 24.36 -1.91
C CYS A 441 14.09 24.05 -2.35
N ALA A 442 13.08 24.76 -1.84
CA ALA A 442 11.68 24.53 -2.24
C ALA A 442 11.45 24.87 -3.72
N GLN A 443 12.05 25.95 -4.20
CA GLN A 443 11.99 26.34 -5.61
C GLN A 443 12.74 25.34 -6.50
N ALA A 444 13.87 24.81 -6.02
CA ALA A 444 14.60 23.75 -6.72
C ALA A 444 13.76 22.47 -6.89
N GLU A 445 13.02 22.05 -5.86
CA GLU A 445 12.08 20.93 -5.95
C GLU A 445 10.99 21.20 -6.98
N GLU A 446 10.41 22.40 -6.97
CA GLU A 446 9.38 22.81 -7.93
C GLU A 446 9.89 22.75 -9.37
N TRP A 447 11.09 23.28 -9.63
CA TRP A 447 11.74 23.19 -10.94
C TRP A 447 11.99 21.75 -11.37
N TRP A 448 12.42 20.89 -10.44
CA TRP A 448 12.62 19.47 -10.73
C TRP A 448 11.30 18.77 -11.07
N PHE A 449 10.23 19.02 -10.30
CA PHE A 449 8.92 18.48 -10.62
C PHE A 449 8.42 18.97 -11.97
N LYS A 450 8.58 20.25 -12.28
CA LYS A 450 8.24 20.82 -13.57
C LYS A 450 9.02 20.18 -14.72
N ALA A 451 10.34 19.99 -14.56
CA ALA A 451 11.20 19.26 -15.49
C ALA A 451 10.65 17.85 -15.81
N ARG A 452 10.21 17.12 -14.78
CA ARG A 452 9.56 15.80 -14.94
C ARG A 452 8.23 15.88 -15.70
N LYS A 453 7.43 16.91 -15.47
CA LYS A 453 6.11 17.07 -16.10
C LYS A 453 6.16 17.43 -17.60
N HIS A 454 7.29 17.91 -18.11
CA HIS A 454 7.53 18.00 -19.57
C HIS A 454 7.61 16.62 -20.24
N ARG A 455 7.94 15.57 -19.48
CA ARG A 455 8.22 14.22 -19.99
C ARG A 455 7.63 13.13 -19.08
N PRO A 456 6.32 13.17 -18.76
CA PRO A 456 5.77 12.42 -17.63
C PRO A 456 5.80 10.89 -17.80
N LYS A 457 5.97 10.38 -19.03
CA LYS A 457 6.12 8.94 -19.33
C LYS A 457 7.54 8.51 -19.72
N ASN A 458 8.54 9.41 -19.70
CA ASN A 458 9.90 9.08 -20.12
C ASN A 458 10.76 8.58 -18.95
N THR A 459 10.59 7.31 -18.57
CA THR A 459 11.29 6.71 -17.42
C THR A 459 12.81 6.69 -17.59
N LYS A 460 13.32 6.47 -18.81
CA LYS A 460 14.75 6.46 -19.09
C LYS A 460 15.41 7.81 -18.81
N TRP A 461 14.76 8.90 -19.22
CA TRP A 461 15.24 10.24 -18.94
C TRP A 461 15.23 10.52 -17.43
N LEU A 462 14.20 10.07 -16.73
CA LEU A 462 14.15 10.19 -15.27
C LEU A 462 15.30 9.42 -14.62
N GLU A 463 15.49 8.15 -14.97
CA GLU A 463 16.59 7.30 -14.47
C GLU A 463 17.98 7.91 -14.73
N GLU A 464 18.17 8.57 -15.88
CA GLU A 464 19.45 9.19 -16.24
C GLU A 464 19.82 10.39 -15.36
N PHE A 465 18.84 11.19 -14.93
CA PHE A 465 19.11 12.47 -14.25
C PHE A 465 18.68 12.52 -12.79
N LYS A 466 17.86 11.56 -12.33
CA LYS A 466 17.30 11.54 -10.99
C LYS A 466 18.40 11.63 -9.93
N ASP A 467 19.35 10.70 -9.94
CA ASP A 467 20.36 10.59 -8.86
C ASP A 467 21.14 11.89 -8.66
N GLY A 468 21.52 12.58 -9.74
CA GLY A 468 22.25 13.86 -9.66
C GLY A 468 21.41 15.01 -9.08
N VAL A 469 20.14 15.10 -9.46
CA VAL A 469 19.22 16.12 -8.93
C VAL A 469 18.87 15.83 -7.47
N GLU A 470 18.62 14.56 -7.12
CA GLU A 470 18.29 14.14 -5.75
C GLU A 470 19.46 14.39 -4.78
N ASP A 471 20.71 14.08 -5.15
CA ASP A 471 21.90 14.41 -4.35
C ASP A 471 22.02 15.94 -4.13
N THR A 472 21.78 16.74 -5.16
CA THR A 472 21.85 18.21 -5.06
C THR A 472 20.76 18.77 -4.15
N LEU A 473 19.52 18.29 -4.28
CA LEU A 473 18.39 18.67 -3.42
C LEU A 473 18.63 18.25 -1.97
N ALA A 474 19.15 17.04 -1.75
CA ALA A 474 19.53 16.56 -0.43
C ALA A 474 20.57 17.49 0.20
N GLY A 475 21.63 17.85 -0.54
CA GLY A 475 22.64 18.79 -0.09
C GLY A 475 22.08 20.18 0.22
N CYS A 476 21.14 20.69 -0.59
CA CYS A 476 20.45 21.97 -0.34
C CYS A 476 19.71 21.96 0.99
N TRP A 477 18.83 20.97 1.20
CA TRP A 477 18.04 20.88 2.43
C TRP A 477 18.91 20.68 3.67
N ALA A 478 20.02 19.92 3.55
CA ALA A 478 20.98 19.77 4.64
C ALA A 478 21.66 21.11 5.00
N ARG A 479 22.07 21.91 4.01
CA ARG A 479 22.61 23.27 4.27
C ARG A 479 21.57 24.17 4.92
N LYS A 480 20.32 24.11 4.45
CA LYS A 480 19.22 24.87 5.03
C LYS A 480 18.96 24.46 6.49
N ALA A 481 19.01 23.17 6.81
CA ALA A 481 18.89 22.66 8.17
C ALA A 481 19.99 23.15 9.13
N MET A 482 21.19 23.42 8.62
CA MET A 482 22.28 24.01 9.41
C MET A 482 22.10 25.52 9.61
N ALA A 483 21.47 26.21 8.67
CA ALA A 483 21.20 27.65 8.74
C ALA A 483 19.97 28.00 9.60
N GLU A 484 18.99 27.09 9.70
CA GLU A 484 17.73 27.28 10.42
C GLU A 484 17.53 26.16 11.48
N PRO A 485 18.20 26.25 12.65
CA PRO A 485 18.21 25.19 13.66
C PRO A 485 16.82 24.81 14.22
N GLU A 486 15.89 25.75 14.25
CA GLU A 486 14.52 25.56 14.72
C GLU A 486 13.69 24.65 13.80
N ARG A 487 14.06 24.52 12.52
CA ARG A 487 13.45 23.60 11.54
C ARG A 487 14.40 22.47 11.12
N GLN A 488 15.49 22.28 11.87
CA GLN A 488 16.55 21.34 11.52
C GLN A 488 16.04 19.92 11.29
N VAL A 489 15.12 19.42 12.11
CA VAL A 489 14.55 18.06 11.96
C VAL A 489 13.80 17.92 10.65
N GLU A 490 12.88 18.85 10.35
CA GLU A 490 12.08 18.84 9.12
C GLU A 490 12.98 18.85 7.87
N TYR A 491 13.99 19.72 7.86
CA TYR A 491 14.88 19.88 6.71
C TYR A 491 15.84 18.71 6.54
N LEU A 492 16.35 18.10 7.62
CA LEU A 492 17.15 16.89 7.53
C LEU A 492 16.31 15.68 7.11
N GLU A 493 15.05 15.60 7.52
CA GLU A 493 14.13 14.56 7.04
C GLU A 493 13.88 14.69 5.53
N LYS A 494 13.62 15.92 5.03
CA LYS A 494 13.51 16.20 3.59
C LYS A 494 14.79 15.85 2.84
N SER A 495 15.94 16.27 3.37
CA SER A 495 17.25 15.96 2.82
C SER A 495 17.47 14.44 2.67
N ARG A 496 17.19 13.67 3.72
CA ARG A 496 17.26 12.20 3.74
C ARG A 496 16.31 11.55 2.72
N LYS A 497 15.10 12.09 2.57
CA LYS A 497 14.09 11.57 1.63
C LYS A 497 14.56 11.67 0.18
N TRP A 498 15.30 12.72 -0.16
CA TRP A 498 15.96 12.87 -1.46
C TRP A 498 17.16 11.93 -1.60
N ASP A 499 18.17 12.08 -0.74
CA ASP A 499 19.32 11.18 -0.73
C ASP A 499 19.99 11.08 0.64
N HIS A 500 19.80 9.94 1.31
CA HIS A 500 20.44 9.59 2.57
C HIS A 500 21.95 9.27 2.47
N HIS A 501 22.50 9.15 1.26
CA HIS A 501 23.94 8.98 1.03
C HIS A 501 24.68 10.31 0.89
N ASN A 502 23.97 11.42 0.66
CA ASN A 502 24.56 12.73 0.51
C ASN A 502 25.50 13.08 1.68
N THR A 503 26.69 13.59 1.33
CA THR A 503 27.75 13.83 2.32
C THR A 503 27.41 14.96 3.29
N ILE A 504 26.76 16.04 2.80
CA ILE A 504 26.38 17.20 3.63
C ILE A 504 25.29 16.78 4.61
N TYR A 505 24.30 16.02 4.15
CA TYR A 505 23.27 15.44 5.02
C TYR A 505 23.90 14.64 6.15
N ARG A 506 24.81 13.71 5.87
CA ARG A 506 25.45 12.87 6.91
C ARG A 506 26.24 13.68 7.93
N GLN A 507 26.92 14.74 7.48
CA GLN A 507 27.66 15.66 8.36
C GLN A 507 26.72 16.44 9.28
N ALA A 508 25.58 16.90 8.77
CA ALA A 508 24.59 17.67 9.54
C ALA A 508 23.71 16.79 10.44
N ALA A 509 23.34 15.60 9.98
CA ALA A 509 22.41 14.70 10.65
C ALA A 509 22.98 14.14 11.96
N LYS A 510 24.26 13.77 11.97
CA LYS A 510 24.88 13.17 13.16
C LYS A 510 24.81 14.06 14.41
N PRO A 511 25.32 15.32 14.41
CA PRO A 511 25.27 16.17 15.60
C PRO A 511 23.83 16.55 15.99
N ALA A 512 22.93 16.74 15.02
CA ALA A 512 21.51 16.99 15.27
C ALA A 512 20.86 15.82 16.03
N ALA A 513 21.06 14.59 15.54
CA ALA A 513 20.58 13.36 16.17
C ALA A 513 21.20 13.15 17.57
N ASP A 514 22.51 13.43 17.75
CA ASP A 514 23.17 13.33 19.05
C ASP A 514 22.54 14.31 20.07
N GLY A 515 22.23 15.54 19.66
CA GLY A 515 21.59 16.54 20.50
C GLY A 515 20.13 16.20 20.86
N LEU A 516 19.34 15.74 19.88
CA LEU A 516 17.96 15.29 20.10
C LEU A 516 17.90 14.10 21.05
N TYR A 517 18.78 13.12 20.85
CA TYR A 517 18.88 11.94 21.70
C TYR A 517 19.20 12.29 23.16
N ALA A 518 20.15 13.20 23.40
CA ALA A 518 20.49 13.66 24.75
C ALA A 518 19.31 14.35 25.45
N LYS A 519 18.56 15.19 24.71
CA LYS A 519 17.33 15.81 25.22
C LYS A 519 16.25 14.76 25.51
N GLY A 520 16.10 13.76 24.65
CA GLY A 520 15.16 12.65 24.84
C GLY A 520 15.48 11.86 26.10
N LEU A 521 16.76 11.59 26.38
CA LEU A 521 17.20 10.97 27.63
C LEU A 521 16.82 11.81 28.85
N ALA A 522 17.04 13.12 28.82
CA ALA A 522 16.67 14.01 29.91
C ALA A 522 15.14 14.05 30.15
N ALA A 523 14.33 14.10 29.08
CA ALA A 523 12.88 14.02 29.18
C ALA A 523 12.41 12.67 29.76
N ARG A 524 13.05 11.58 29.34
CA ARG A 524 12.80 10.23 29.87
C ARG A 524 13.13 10.12 31.37
N GLU A 525 14.22 10.72 31.83
CA GLU A 525 14.56 10.76 33.27
C GLU A 525 13.51 11.51 34.10
N LEU A 526 12.88 12.53 33.51
CA LEU A 526 11.77 13.28 34.11
C LEU A 526 10.41 12.59 33.96
N GLN A 527 10.36 11.42 33.32
CA GLN A 527 9.13 10.70 32.95
C GLN A 527 8.14 11.55 32.13
N ASP A 528 8.66 12.53 31.38
CA ASP A 528 7.88 13.25 30.37
C ASP A 528 7.86 12.42 29.08
N TRP A 529 6.99 11.40 29.08
CA TRP A 529 6.94 10.39 28.03
C TRP A 529 6.54 10.96 26.67
N GLU A 530 5.70 12.00 26.63
CA GLU A 530 5.32 12.69 25.39
C GLU A 530 6.54 13.37 24.77
N THR A 531 7.25 14.19 25.55
CA THR A 531 8.44 14.89 25.07
C THR A 531 9.56 13.91 24.73
N ALA A 532 9.77 12.87 25.55
CA ALA A 532 10.75 11.84 25.30
C ALA A 532 10.47 11.10 23.98
N TYR A 533 9.23 10.66 23.77
CA TYR A 533 8.79 10.01 22.54
C TYR A 533 9.10 10.88 21.32
N ARG A 534 8.63 12.12 21.32
CA ARG A 534 8.84 13.06 20.21
C ARG A 534 10.32 13.27 19.90
N LEU A 535 11.17 13.45 20.92
CA LEU A 535 12.62 13.68 20.73
C LEU A 535 13.36 12.44 20.21
N PHE A 536 12.97 11.25 20.64
CA PHE A 536 13.53 10.02 20.09
C PHE A 536 13.01 9.74 18.68
N ASP A 537 11.74 10.01 18.38
CA ASP A 537 11.20 9.95 17.02
C ASP A 537 11.91 10.94 16.08
N ASP A 538 12.07 12.20 16.50
CA ASP A 538 12.84 13.21 15.76
C ASP A 538 14.28 12.75 15.50
N THR A 539 14.89 12.07 16.48
CA THR A 539 16.21 11.45 16.32
C THR A 539 16.20 10.39 15.21
N LEU A 540 15.17 9.56 15.11
CA LEU A 540 15.03 8.51 14.07
C LEU A 540 14.65 9.07 12.70
N ARG A 541 13.91 10.18 12.65
CA ARG A 541 13.64 10.94 11.41
C ARG A 541 14.91 11.57 10.84
N VAL A 542 15.84 11.98 11.71
CA VAL A 542 17.15 12.48 11.29
C VAL A 542 18.14 11.36 11.00
N ASP A 543 18.25 10.34 11.86
CA ASP A 543 19.22 9.24 11.77
C ASP A 543 18.59 7.89 12.20
N PRO A 544 18.05 7.09 11.25
CA PRO A 544 17.43 5.80 11.54
C PRO A 544 18.32 4.74 12.18
N GLN A 545 19.64 4.91 12.13
CA GLN A 545 20.60 3.90 12.60
C GLN A 545 20.72 3.87 14.12
N ARG A 546 20.07 4.81 14.83
CA ARG A 546 20.09 4.94 16.29
C ARG A 546 19.17 3.92 16.97
N SER A 547 19.62 2.66 17.02
CA SER A 547 18.87 1.55 17.62
C SER A 547 18.43 1.81 19.07
N TRP A 548 19.26 2.46 19.89
CA TRP A 548 18.90 2.85 21.26
C TRP A 548 17.83 3.95 21.31
N ALA A 549 17.87 4.93 20.40
CA ALA A 549 16.81 5.92 20.28
C ALA A 549 15.48 5.23 19.95
N ARG A 550 15.49 4.24 19.05
CA ARG A 550 14.30 3.44 18.73
C ARG A 550 13.77 2.71 19.95
N ARG A 551 14.63 2.00 20.69
CA ARG A 551 14.23 1.32 21.92
C ARG A 551 13.55 2.28 22.90
N TYR A 552 14.11 3.46 23.12
CA TYR A 552 13.56 4.44 24.07
C TYR A 552 12.32 5.18 23.53
N ALA A 553 12.19 5.35 22.22
CA ALA A 553 10.95 5.80 21.60
C ALA A 553 9.83 4.82 21.91
N GLU A 554 10.05 3.51 21.70
CA GLU A 554 9.02 2.50 21.97
C GLU A 554 8.70 2.37 23.45
N GLU A 555 9.69 2.48 24.35
CA GLU A 555 9.44 2.56 25.79
C GLU A 555 8.56 3.78 26.16
N ALA A 556 8.88 4.96 25.63
CA ALA A 556 8.07 6.16 25.87
C ALA A 556 6.66 6.05 25.25
N ARG A 557 6.54 5.39 24.09
CA ARG A 557 5.25 5.08 23.46
C ARG A 557 4.41 4.18 24.35
N ASP A 558 5.01 3.15 24.96
CA ASP A 558 4.33 2.23 25.85
C ASP A 558 3.68 2.98 27.02
N TYR A 559 4.44 3.82 27.72
CA TYR A 559 3.87 4.62 28.82
C TYR A 559 2.81 5.62 28.35
N ARG A 560 3.00 6.26 27.19
CA ARG A 560 2.04 7.24 26.65
C ARG A 560 0.71 6.61 26.26
N LEU A 561 0.75 5.40 25.71
CA LEU A 561 -0.44 4.67 25.25
C LEU A 561 -1.01 3.71 26.31
N GLY A 562 -0.38 3.59 27.48
CA GLY A 562 -0.76 2.62 28.51
C GLY A 562 -0.55 1.17 28.08
N LEU A 563 0.47 0.92 27.25
CA LEU A 563 0.85 -0.42 26.76
C LEU A 563 2.03 -1.01 27.55
N ASP A 564 2.56 -0.29 28.54
CA ASP A 564 3.55 -0.83 29.45
C ASP A 564 2.98 -2.04 30.24
N SER A 565 3.87 -2.87 30.77
CA SER A 565 3.46 -4.12 31.43
C SER A 565 2.51 -3.91 32.60
N GLU A 566 2.68 -2.83 33.38
CA GLU A 566 1.82 -2.54 34.54
C GLU A 566 0.42 -2.13 34.06
N SER A 567 0.35 -1.19 33.11
CA SER A 567 -0.92 -0.77 32.49
C SER A 567 -1.66 -1.92 31.80
N MET A 568 -0.93 -2.83 31.14
CA MET A 568 -1.52 -4.00 30.47
C MET A 568 -2.06 -5.03 31.47
N GLU A 569 -1.34 -5.27 32.57
CA GLU A 569 -1.81 -6.13 33.67
C GLU A 569 -3.10 -5.57 34.30
N ASP A 570 -3.14 -4.26 34.53
CA ASP A 570 -4.31 -3.55 35.05
C ASP A 570 -5.51 -3.67 34.09
N MET A 571 -5.32 -3.39 32.80
CA MET A 571 -6.37 -3.54 31.78
C MET A 571 -6.87 -4.98 31.66
N GLN A 572 -5.98 -5.97 31.75
CA GLN A 572 -6.36 -7.37 31.71
C GLN A 572 -7.19 -7.74 32.95
N SER A 573 -6.76 -7.32 34.14
CA SER A 573 -7.49 -7.56 35.39
C SER A 573 -8.89 -6.94 35.36
N GLU A 574 -9.03 -5.71 34.83
CA GLU A 574 -10.31 -5.04 34.69
C GLU A 574 -11.22 -5.77 33.69
N ARG A 575 -10.65 -6.23 32.57
CA ARG A 575 -11.38 -6.99 31.54
C ARG A 575 -11.87 -8.33 32.08
N GLU A 576 -11.05 -9.05 32.83
CA GLU A 576 -11.42 -10.31 33.48
C GLU A 576 -12.53 -10.07 34.50
N ALA A 577 -12.41 -9.04 35.35
CA ALA A 577 -13.45 -8.65 36.29
C ALA A 577 -14.76 -8.27 35.57
N ARG A 578 -14.69 -7.57 34.43
CA ARG A 578 -15.87 -7.22 33.62
C ARG A 578 -16.53 -8.46 33.00
N MET A 579 -15.73 -9.40 32.51
CA MET A 579 -16.24 -10.67 31.96
C MET A 579 -16.90 -11.52 33.04
N GLU A 580 -16.36 -11.55 34.24
CA GLU A 580 -16.96 -12.26 35.36
C GLU A 580 -18.28 -11.60 35.80
N ARG A 581 -18.32 -10.26 35.92
CA ARG A 581 -19.58 -9.52 36.15
C ARG A 581 -20.64 -9.82 35.08
N MET A 582 -20.24 -9.96 33.81
CA MET A 582 -21.15 -10.35 32.73
C MET A 582 -21.64 -11.80 32.86
N ARG A 583 -20.77 -12.73 33.27
CA ARG A 583 -21.15 -14.13 33.53
C ARG A 583 -22.11 -14.24 34.71
N GLU A 584 -21.85 -13.53 35.81
CA GLU A 584 -22.74 -13.47 36.96
C GLU A 584 -24.10 -12.87 36.58
N ARG A 585 -24.13 -11.79 35.80
CA ARG A 585 -25.38 -11.23 35.28
C ARG A 585 -26.14 -12.24 34.42
N ARG A 586 -25.45 -12.98 33.55
CA ARG A 586 -26.07 -14.05 32.74
C ARG A 586 -26.60 -15.19 33.60
N LYS A 587 -25.88 -15.60 34.65
CA LYS A 587 -26.36 -16.61 35.62
C LYS A 587 -27.62 -16.12 36.33
N LYS A 588 -27.61 -14.90 36.88
CA LYS A 588 -28.78 -14.29 37.55
C LYS A 588 -29.99 -14.15 36.60
N MET A 589 -29.77 -13.77 35.33
CA MET A 589 -30.85 -13.71 34.34
C MET A 589 -31.33 -15.10 33.90
N GLY A 590 -30.45 -16.09 33.83
CA GLY A 590 -30.79 -17.48 33.49
C GLY A 590 -31.52 -18.23 34.60
N GLU A 591 -31.21 -17.92 35.86
CA GLU A 591 -31.84 -18.53 37.04
C GLU A 591 -33.20 -17.88 37.39
N GLY A 592 -33.45 -16.64 36.96
CA GLY A 592 -34.69 -15.90 37.26
C GLY A 592 -35.78 -15.97 36.20
N VAL A 593 -35.48 -16.45 34.98
CA VAL A 593 -36.49 -16.65 33.94
C VAL A 593 -36.82 -18.14 33.88
N GLN A 594 -37.58 -18.63 34.89
CA GLN A 594 -38.54 -19.69 34.57
C GLN A 594 -39.40 -19.09 33.46
N ARG A 595 -39.22 -19.57 32.21
CA ARG A 595 -40.16 -19.25 31.14
C ARG A 595 -41.52 -19.57 31.74
N PRO A 596 -42.41 -18.58 31.99
CA PRO A 596 -43.72 -18.86 32.54
C PRO A 596 -44.31 -19.93 31.65
N ASP A 597 -44.69 -21.08 32.25
CA ASP A 597 -45.10 -22.30 31.57
C ASP A 597 -45.89 -21.92 30.33
N GLU A 598 -45.22 -21.92 29.19
CA GLU A 598 -45.82 -21.44 27.97
C GLU A 598 -46.89 -22.49 27.67
N PRO A 599 -48.18 -22.16 27.84
CA PRO A 599 -49.24 -23.16 27.89
C PRO A 599 -49.13 -23.97 26.62
N ALA A 600 -49.00 -25.30 26.78
CA ALA A 600 -48.73 -26.25 25.70
C ALA A 600 -49.46 -25.82 24.42
N ARG A 601 -48.71 -25.24 23.47
CA ARG A 601 -49.28 -24.66 22.26
C ARG A 601 -50.02 -25.80 21.55
N ARG A 602 -51.33 -25.63 21.39
CA ARG A 602 -52.22 -26.65 20.83
C ARG A 602 -51.70 -27.13 19.46
N PRO A 603 -51.73 -28.43 19.16
CA PRO A 603 -51.46 -28.92 17.82
C PRO A 603 -52.43 -28.27 16.83
N GLY A 604 -51.92 -27.39 15.96
CA GLY A 604 -52.73 -26.73 14.93
C GLY A 604 -52.67 -25.20 14.87
N ASP A 605 -51.80 -24.51 15.62
CA ASP A 605 -51.66 -23.05 15.50
C ASP A 605 -51.14 -22.64 14.09
N PRO A 606 -51.96 -21.96 13.26
CA PRO A 606 -51.65 -21.63 11.87
C PRO A 606 -50.58 -20.55 11.72
N ARG A 607 -50.05 -19.99 12.82
CA ARG A 607 -48.97 -18.98 12.80
C ARG A 607 -47.56 -19.57 12.68
N ARG A 608 -47.42 -20.88 12.48
CA ARG A 608 -46.12 -21.48 12.20
C ARG A 608 -45.67 -21.08 10.79
N PRO A 609 -44.54 -20.35 10.62
CA PRO A 609 -43.94 -20.24 9.30
C PRO A 609 -43.62 -21.65 8.80
N PRO A 610 -43.87 -21.96 7.51
CA PRO A 610 -43.60 -23.28 6.97
C PRO A 610 -42.15 -23.68 7.24
N VAL A 611 -41.96 -24.89 7.75
CA VAL A 611 -40.63 -25.47 7.99
C VAL A 611 -39.87 -25.43 6.67
N ARG A 612 -38.72 -24.74 6.66
CA ARG A 612 -37.90 -24.63 5.45
C ARG A 612 -37.42 -26.03 5.06
N PRO A 613 -37.46 -26.40 3.77
CA PRO A 613 -36.95 -27.69 3.31
C PRO A 613 -35.49 -27.87 3.73
N GLY A 614 -35.21 -28.84 4.61
CA GLY A 614 -33.85 -29.19 5.04
C GLY A 614 -33.59 -29.18 6.55
N GLU A 615 -34.52 -28.69 7.40
CA GLU A 615 -34.37 -28.81 8.85
C GLU A 615 -34.87 -30.17 9.35
N ALA A 616 -33.93 -31.01 9.82
CA ALA A 616 -34.23 -32.31 10.42
C ALA A 616 -34.99 -32.17 11.74
N ARG A 617 -35.95 -33.07 11.99
CA ARG A 617 -36.76 -33.05 13.22
C ARG A 617 -35.92 -33.50 14.44
N PRO A 618 -36.20 -32.98 15.65
CA PRO A 618 -35.52 -33.43 16.86
C PRO A 618 -35.75 -34.93 17.07
N GLY A 619 -34.68 -35.73 16.98
CA GLY A 619 -34.71 -37.20 17.13
C GLY A 619 -34.17 -37.99 15.94
N GLU A 620 -33.96 -37.36 14.78
CA GLU A 620 -33.30 -38.03 13.64
C GLU A 620 -31.77 -37.98 13.75
N PRO A 621 -31.05 -39.10 13.52
CA PRO A 621 -29.60 -39.13 13.54
C PRO A 621 -29.03 -38.28 12.39
N VAL A 622 -28.32 -37.21 12.76
CA VAL A 622 -27.67 -36.29 11.83
C VAL A 622 -26.60 -37.04 11.03
N ARG A 623 -26.87 -37.30 9.74
CA ARG A 623 -25.86 -37.82 8.81
C ARG A 623 -24.78 -36.75 8.62
N ARG A 624 -23.54 -37.03 9.03
CA ARG A 624 -22.40 -36.16 8.76
C ARG A 624 -22.20 -36.06 7.25
N PRO A 625 -22.05 -34.85 6.67
CA PRO A 625 -21.70 -34.71 5.27
C PRO A 625 -20.25 -35.18 5.03
N PRO A 626 -19.92 -35.64 3.81
CA PRO A 626 -18.57 -36.07 3.44
C PRO A 626 -17.55 -34.90 3.52
N PRO A 627 -16.24 -35.19 3.64
CA PRO A 627 -15.22 -34.23 4.09
C PRO A 627 -14.92 -33.02 3.18
N ASP A 628 -15.57 -32.86 2.02
CA ASP A 628 -15.13 -31.90 0.99
C ASP A 628 -16.00 -30.65 0.80
N GLN A 629 -16.95 -30.35 1.69
CA GLN A 629 -17.70 -29.09 1.62
C GLN A 629 -17.12 -28.03 2.54
N LYS A 630 -16.35 -27.11 1.95
CA LYS A 630 -15.87 -25.87 2.57
C LYS A 630 -17.07 -25.08 3.14
N ARG A 631 -16.97 -24.71 4.42
CA ARG A 631 -17.95 -23.87 5.12
C ARG A 631 -18.15 -22.56 4.35
N ARG A 632 -19.40 -22.21 4.03
CA ARG A 632 -19.74 -20.87 3.52
C ARG A 632 -19.52 -19.81 4.62
N PRO A 633 -19.06 -18.60 4.28
CA PRO A 633 -18.98 -17.48 5.21
C PRO A 633 -20.39 -17.07 5.71
N PRO A 634 -20.48 -16.31 6.83
CA PRO A 634 -21.75 -15.91 7.43
C PRO A 634 -22.64 -15.10 6.46
N PRO A 635 -23.98 -15.10 6.65
CA PRO A 635 -24.91 -14.37 5.79
C PRO A 635 -24.73 -12.87 5.99
N GLY A 636 -24.52 -12.12 4.91
CA GLY A 636 -24.28 -10.65 4.93
C GLY A 636 -23.10 -10.18 4.07
N TRP A 637 -22.40 -11.11 3.41
CA TRP A 637 -21.31 -10.84 2.46
C TRP A 637 -21.68 -11.19 1.00
N ASP A 638 -22.97 -11.19 0.68
CA ASP A 638 -23.42 -11.34 -0.70
C ASP A 638 -23.05 -10.07 -1.48
N LYS A 639 -21.98 -10.20 -2.28
CA LYS A 639 -21.78 -9.35 -3.44
C LYS A 639 -22.97 -9.60 -4.36
N GLU A 640 -23.89 -8.65 -4.42
CA GLU A 640 -24.60 -8.38 -5.68
C GLU A 640 -23.52 -8.12 -6.72
N ARG A 641 -23.19 -9.16 -7.51
CA ARG A 641 -22.49 -8.98 -8.77
C ARG A 641 -23.51 -8.28 -9.69
N PRO A 642 -23.26 -7.05 -10.15
CA PRO A 642 -23.97 -6.55 -11.31
C PRO A 642 -23.64 -7.48 -12.49
N GLY A 643 -24.61 -7.71 -13.35
CA GLY A 643 -24.52 -8.63 -14.48
C GLY A 643 -23.22 -8.45 -15.27
N GLU A 644 -22.70 -9.59 -15.73
CA GLU A 644 -21.54 -9.72 -16.59
C GLU A 644 -21.77 -8.97 -17.92
N GLY A 645 -21.51 -7.66 -17.91
CA GLY A 645 -21.01 -6.97 -19.09
C GLY A 645 -19.51 -7.19 -19.14
N GLU A 646 -19.04 -7.92 -20.15
CA GLU A 646 -17.61 -8.12 -20.41
C GLU A 646 -16.91 -6.75 -20.56
N MET A 647 -16.25 -6.28 -19.51
CA MET A 647 -15.26 -5.23 -19.65
C MET A 647 -13.98 -5.84 -20.25
N PRO A 648 -13.37 -5.25 -21.29
CA PRO A 648 -12.14 -5.75 -21.87
C PRO A 648 -10.98 -5.60 -20.86
N LEU A 649 -10.66 -6.70 -20.16
CA LEU A 649 -9.57 -6.81 -19.18
C LEU A 649 -8.16 -6.75 -19.79
N GLU A 650 -8.05 -6.75 -21.11
CA GLU A 650 -6.78 -6.97 -21.83
C GLU A 650 -5.88 -5.73 -21.98
N ARG A 651 -6.22 -4.58 -21.36
CA ARG A 651 -5.41 -3.35 -21.40
C ARG A 651 -4.84 -2.86 -20.06
N GLN A 652 -5.03 -3.58 -18.96
CA GLN A 652 -4.79 -2.99 -17.63
C GLN A 652 -3.33 -3.04 -17.13
N MET A 653 -2.47 -3.88 -17.70
CA MET A 653 -1.02 -3.82 -17.48
C MET A 653 -0.29 -3.89 -18.81
N PRO A 654 0.75 -3.06 -19.06
CA PRO A 654 1.61 -3.30 -20.20
C PRO A 654 2.19 -4.72 -20.10
N PRO A 655 2.25 -5.50 -21.19
CA PRO A 655 2.90 -6.81 -21.16
C PRO A 655 4.31 -6.66 -20.59
N GLU A 656 4.73 -7.62 -19.75
CA GLU A 656 6.10 -7.69 -19.22
C GLU A 656 7.08 -7.58 -20.41
N ARG A 657 7.60 -6.37 -20.67
CA ARG A 657 8.73 -6.21 -21.58
C ARG A 657 9.93 -6.82 -20.86
N GLU A 658 10.57 -7.79 -21.50
CA GLU A 658 11.86 -8.31 -21.05
C GLU A 658 12.79 -7.12 -20.75
N MET A 659 13.22 -7.00 -19.50
CA MET A 659 14.16 -5.96 -19.12
C MET A 659 15.48 -6.23 -19.85
N PRO A 660 16.16 -5.19 -20.36
CA PRO A 660 17.50 -5.35 -20.90
C PRO A 660 18.44 -5.88 -19.81
N PRO A 661 19.45 -6.70 -20.17
CA PRO A 661 20.39 -7.25 -19.20
C PRO A 661 21.08 -6.13 -18.41
N GLU A 662 21.21 -6.34 -17.09
CA GLU A 662 21.95 -5.47 -16.17
C GLU A 662 23.31 -5.11 -16.75
N ARG A 663 23.59 -3.81 -16.86
CA ARG A 663 24.93 -3.33 -17.20
C ARG A 663 25.86 -3.62 -16.03
N ALA A 664 27.01 -4.22 -16.34
CA ALA A 664 28.10 -4.42 -15.39
C ALA A 664 28.46 -3.10 -14.67
N PRO A 665 28.87 -3.16 -13.39
CA PRO A 665 29.24 -1.97 -12.62
C PRO A 665 30.36 -1.20 -13.33
N ARG A 666 30.17 0.12 -13.48
CA ARG A 666 31.25 1.01 -13.92
C ARG A 666 32.39 0.90 -12.91
N LYS A 667 33.58 0.56 -13.39
CA LYS A 667 34.80 0.73 -12.60
C LYS A 667 35.01 2.23 -12.40
N GLU A 668 35.09 2.63 -11.13
CA GLU A 668 35.57 3.96 -10.71
C GLU A 668 36.98 4.25 -11.21
#